data_AF-A0A6V8CHN1-F1
#
_entry.id   AF-A0A6V8CHN1-F1
#
_cell.length_a   1.000
_cell.length_b   1.000
_cell.length_c   1.000
_cell.angle_alpha   90.00
_cell.angle_beta   90.00
_cell.angle_gamma   90.00
#
_symmetry.space_group_name_H-M   'P 1'
#
loop_
_entity.id
_entity.type
_entity.pdbx_description
1 polymer ?
#
loop_
_entity_poly.entity_id
_entity_poly.type
_entity_poly.pdbx_seq_one_letter_code
_entity_poly.pdbx_strand_id
1 'polypeptide(L)'
;MRRELCMAFLMISLLPPIAHAQNEVTYSAPETLNAYQDDNRSLAIVINNGGSSSIDWKVNFTQIPINFSIWYPLEMVGNIGGQQSENIVFQIITPGNAPLDVYQMAFQIEINDVITFNHSLDIIIQYPSNLEFGVQSGSILSVAQLDQLPIAVNITNYAEIEDTVTFSLQSPEGWGVDWPNGVNRTISPSDLSFIQFTILSPAVINGTPSNDDLAAHRLIATSSLDGEQIYWDFSLRLEVYRNFSIDKIGNNLTLDPGDSGRIEITIRNTGNVAQKFDIGFPSSNQSESITTTGSDNGWQYSLYKLYPSEPIGINQSRTFELAMQSPYTPDGEISVPLEIRPLGNEAKTKSLSFSGSIILSHAVEMQITENQCDEILPNSLCEIKLQLTNIGNYMDNFSLSVEQSGNIQASLSQTSITLGEIASSEEIILSLVFPENTTAETTATTTITVEHEKVGELQSFTIQTTAKGVLLWSLIDAEQNLGADQKLSMKVVLLNQGNYDDGLQVSISSSHMTNFTLIPPSGAIFEDSESIRSFEMFQIPRNSECHFRAWALVPQDISTGGNLEINIKLMSISDDDQIFYVGFNQSIPAVGDDNAEKFFSVDVGSWANTLGAIIAAWWGFCASLLLALFVVKKAYSDRKKRLQPLFNASTEPDEPKRSDLNMIQKTAPEISKEQFTQAFLAQSKPLEPAKQPVSADIISAASTIIDHHGEEDMIHKMNTLAHEISSTGPKTLHEANESLDQQTQNTGLSELDL
;
A
#
# COMPACT_ATOMS: atom_id res chain seq x y z
N MET A 1 5.08 42.01 -77.74
CA MET A 1 6.36 42.40 -77.13
C MET A 1 6.42 41.72 -75.77
N ARG A 2 7.29 40.70 -75.69
CA ARG A 2 7.87 39.98 -74.52
C ARG A 2 6.91 39.53 -73.40
N ARG A 3 6.61 38.22 -73.30
CA ARG A 3 7.42 37.12 -72.71
C ARG A 3 7.77 37.40 -71.24
N GLU A 4 7.20 36.59 -70.34
CA GLU A 4 7.87 35.70 -69.36
C GLU A 4 7.02 35.55 -68.09
N LEU A 5 6.28 34.43 -67.99
CA LEU A 5 6.23 33.58 -66.79
C LEU A 5 5.35 32.35 -67.10
N CYS A 6 5.98 31.21 -67.36
CA CYS A 6 5.44 29.89 -67.09
C CYS A 6 6.64 28.96 -66.97
N MET A 7 7.15 28.88 -65.75
CA MET A 7 8.13 27.91 -65.31
C MET A 7 7.38 26.59 -65.17
N ALA A 8 7.30 25.84 -66.28
CA ALA A 8 6.66 24.54 -66.30
C ALA A 8 7.60 23.51 -65.66
N PHE A 9 7.10 22.91 -64.58
CA PHE A 9 7.53 21.63 -64.05
C PHE A 9 7.45 20.61 -65.20
N LEU A 10 8.61 20.20 -65.71
CA LEU A 10 8.72 19.14 -66.71
C LEU A 10 8.99 17.86 -65.91
N MET A 11 7.93 17.16 -65.51
CA MET A 11 8.01 15.81 -64.95
C MET A 11 8.45 14.87 -66.07
N ILE A 12 9.74 14.54 -66.05
CA ILE A 12 10.36 13.55 -66.92
C ILE A 12 9.89 12.18 -66.44
N SER A 13 9.26 11.41 -67.32
CA SER A 13 9.08 9.96 -67.13
C SER A 13 10.46 9.29 -67.12
N LEU A 14 11.09 9.19 -65.95
CA LEU A 14 12.36 8.50 -65.76
C LEU A 14 12.11 6.99 -65.67
N LEU A 15 12.14 6.30 -66.81
CA LEU A 15 12.63 4.93 -66.81
C LEU A 15 14.14 5.01 -66.49
N PRO A 16 14.65 4.31 -65.46
CA PRO A 16 16.07 4.33 -65.14
C PRO A 16 16.81 3.65 -66.30
N PRO A 17 17.75 4.33 -67.00
CA PRO A 17 18.38 3.70 -68.12
C PRO A 17 19.49 2.76 -67.64
N ILE A 18 19.51 1.55 -68.18
CA ILE A 18 20.39 0.45 -67.74
C ILE A 18 21.85 0.79 -68.08
N ALA A 19 22.70 0.80 -67.05
CA ALA A 19 24.13 1.10 -67.19
C ALA A 19 24.87 -0.11 -67.79
N HIS A 20 25.55 0.11 -68.92
CA HIS A 20 26.48 -0.85 -69.50
C HIS A 20 27.92 -0.43 -69.17
N ALA A 21 28.74 -1.34 -68.63
CA ALA A 21 30.09 -1.01 -68.12
C ALA A 21 31.21 -1.68 -68.93
N GLN A 22 32.18 -0.87 -69.36
CA GLN A 22 33.51 -1.31 -69.83
C GLN A 22 34.54 -0.21 -69.53
N ASN A 23 35.59 -0.51 -68.75
CA ASN A 23 36.70 0.39 -68.38
C ASN A 23 36.26 1.79 -67.88
N GLU A 24 35.90 1.92 -66.59
CA GLU A 24 35.63 3.19 -65.87
C GLU A 24 34.59 4.17 -66.47
N VAL A 25 34.04 3.91 -67.67
CA VAL A 25 33.03 4.73 -68.34
C VAL A 25 31.72 3.95 -68.46
N THR A 26 30.60 4.61 -68.16
CA THR A 26 29.24 4.03 -68.29
C THR A 26 28.35 4.98 -69.08
N TYR A 27 27.39 4.46 -69.83
CA TYR A 27 26.36 5.26 -70.49
C TYR A 27 24.95 4.78 -70.09
N SER A 28 23.97 5.67 -70.26
CA SER A 28 22.58 5.47 -69.88
C SER A 28 21.69 6.15 -70.94
N ALA A 29 20.83 5.39 -71.63
CA ALA A 29 19.88 5.88 -72.64
C ALA A 29 18.58 5.04 -72.64
N PRO A 30 17.42 5.60 -73.08
CA PRO A 30 16.14 4.90 -73.04
C PRO A 30 16.05 3.78 -74.08
N GLU A 31 15.52 2.62 -73.69
CA GLU A 31 15.32 1.48 -74.59
C GLU A 31 14.05 1.60 -75.45
N THR A 32 13.06 2.38 -74.99
CA THR A 32 11.79 2.59 -75.69
C THR A 32 11.38 4.05 -75.67
N LEU A 33 10.79 4.53 -76.76
CA LEU A 33 10.21 5.87 -76.87
C LEU A 33 8.82 5.79 -77.49
N ASN A 34 7.80 6.23 -76.74
CA ASN A 34 6.47 6.45 -77.28
C ASN A 34 6.43 7.81 -77.98
N ALA A 35 5.98 7.83 -79.24
CA ALA A 35 5.83 9.05 -80.01
C ALA A 35 4.55 8.99 -80.87
N TYR A 36 4.09 10.14 -81.33
CA TYR A 36 2.92 10.25 -82.20
C TYR A 36 3.32 10.63 -83.63
N GLN A 37 2.36 10.73 -84.55
CA GLN A 37 2.60 11.29 -85.88
C GLN A 37 2.83 12.81 -85.78
N ASP A 38 3.77 13.37 -86.57
CA ASP A 38 4.17 14.79 -86.53
C ASP A 38 4.60 15.29 -85.13
N ASP A 39 5.18 14.39 -84.34
CA ASP A 39 5.61 14.65 -82.97
C ASP A 39 7.11 15.02 -82.92
N ASN A 40 7.51 15.80 -81.92
CA ASN A 40 8.90 16.15 -81.66
C ASN A 40 9.26 15.76 -80.22
N ARG A 41 10.00 14.66 -80.09
CA ARG A 41 10.39 14.10 -78.79
C ARG A 41 11.86 14.33 -78.50
N SER A 42 12.14 14.84 -77.31
CA SER A 42 13.50 15.02 -76.82
C SER A 42 13.96 13.75 -76.10
N LEU A 43 15.13 13.22 -76.48
CA LEU A 43 15.81 12.10 -75.86
C LEU A 43 17.12 12.57 -75.23
N ALA A 44 17.50 11.95 -74.11
CA ALA A 44 18.74 12.23 -73.40
C ALA A 44 19.63 10.98 -73.35
N ILE A 45 20.91 11.14 -73.68
CA ILE A 45 21.98 10.17 -73.42
C ILE A 45 22.85 10.73 -72.31
N VAL A 46 23.07 9.95 -71.26
CA VAL A 46 23.98 10.33 -70.18
C VAL A 46 25.24 9.49 -70.27
N ILE A 47 26.39 10.13 -70.42
CA ILE A 47 27.71 9.49 -70.37
C ILE A 47 28.36 9.88 -69.04
N ASN A 48 28.90 8.90 -68.33
CA ASN A 48 29.56 9.09 -67.04
C ASN A 48 31.00 8.56 -67.09
N ASN A 49 31.96 9.44 -66.80
CA ASN A 49 33.38 9.13 -66.70
C ASN A 49 33.78 8.91 -65.24
N GLY A 50 33.82 7.65 -64.82
CA GLY A 50 34.30 7.24 -63.50
C GLY A 50 35.82 7.12 -63.40
N GLY A 51 36.57 7.52 -64.43
CA GLY A 51 38.02 7.57 -64.42
C GLY A 51 38.57 8.89 -63.89
N SER A 52 39.90 8.99 -63.75
CA SER A 52 40.60 10.20 -63.28
C SER A 52 41.10 11.10 -64.41
N SER A 53 41.09 10.60 -65.66
CA SER A 53 41.52 11.32 -66.86
C SER A 53 40.33 11.77 -67.70
N SER A 54 40.49 12.84 -68.47
CA SER A 54 39.45 13.30 -69.41
C SER A 54 39.27 12.31 -70.55
N ILE A 55 38.02 12.11 -70.98
CA ILE A 55 37.66 11.29 -72.14
C ILE A 55 37.02 12.16 -73.21
N ASP A 56 37.33 11.89 -74.47
CA ASP A 56 36.59 12.38 -75.62
C ASP A 56 35.48 11.38 -75.96
N TRP A 57 34.28 11.87 -76.25
CA TRP A 57 33.16 11.05 -76.67
C TRP A 57 32.58 11.54 -78.00
N LYS A 58 32.01 10.61 -78.76
CA LYS A 58 31.34 10.86 -80.03
C LYS A 58 30.12 9.95 -80.17
N VAL A 59 28.98 10.50 -80.57
CA VAL A 59 27.76 9.72 -80.83
C VAL A 59 27.47 9.69 -82.33
N ASN A 60 27.39 8.49 -82.90
CA ASN A 60 27.11 8.24 -84.31
C ASN A 60 25.81 7.44 -84.45
N PHE A 61 24.79 7.98 -85.11
CA PHE A 61 23.57 7.21 -85.42
C PHE A 61 23.87 6.19 -86.52
N THR A 62 23.70 4.91 -86.21
CA THR A 62 23.95 3.79 -87.13
C THR A 62 22.69 3.38 -87.87
N GLN A 63 21.53 3.58 -87.27
CA GLN A 63 20.24 3.30 -87.87
C GLN A 63 19.23 4.37 -87.47
N ILE A 64 18.62 5.00 -88.47
CA ILE A 64 17.50 5.94 -88.29
C ILE A 64 16.34 5.40 -89.14
N PRO A 65 15.14 5.27 -88.58
CA PRO A 65 13.97 4.88 -89.35
C PRO A 65 13.74 5.81 -90.55
N ILE A 66 13.27 5.25 -91.67
CA ILE A 66 13.07 6.01 -92.91
C ILE A 66 12.04 7.13 -92.65
N ASN A 67 12.34 8.34 -93.11
CA ASN A 67 11.53 9.56 -92.94
C ASN A 67 11.49 10.16 -91.53
N PHE A 68 12.20 9.59 -90.55
CA PHE A 68 12.40 10.24 -89.26
C PHE A 68 13.55 11.24 -89.38
N SER A 69 13.41 12.39 -88.74
CA SER A 69 14.46 13.40 -88.70
C SER A 69 15.01 13.51 -87.29
N ILE A 70 16.33 13.52 -87.15
CA ILE A 70 16.97 13.78 -85.85
C ILE A 70 17.53 15.19 -85.90
N TRP A 71 17.15 16.02 -84.93
CA TRP A 71 17.75 17.32 -84.71
C TRP A 71 18.73 17.27 -83.54
N TYR A 72 19.98 17.60 -83.85
CA TYR A 72 21.10 17.65 -82.91
C TYR A 72 22.05 18.78 -83.31
N PRO A 73 22.90 19.27 -82.38
CA PRO A 73 23.93 20.26 -82.72
C PRO A 73 24.87 19.72 -83.81
N LEU A 74 25.49 20.61 -84.61
CA LEU A 74 26.23 20.26 -85.85
C LEU A 74 27.17 19.04 -85.75
N GLU A 75 27.73 18.75 -84.57
CA GLU A 75 28.41 17.50 -84.25
C GLU A 75 28.04 17.05 -82.82
N MET A 76 27.83 15.74 -82.61
CA MET A 76 27.68 15.13 -81.28
C MET A 76 29.03 14.62 -80.77
N VAL A 77 29.92 15.56 -80.45
CA VAL A 77 31.24 15.28 -79.87
C VAL A 77 31.46 16.16 -78.65
N GLY A 78 32.19 15.65 -77.66
CA GLY A 78 32.51 16.40 -76.45
C GLY A 78 33.67 15.79 -75.67
N ASN A 79 34.08 16.49 -74.61
CA ASN A 79 35.12 16.06 -73.69
C ASN A 79 34.60 16.14 -72.25
N ILE A 80 34.71 15.04 -71.51
CA ILE A 80 34.26 14.92 -70.12
C ILE A 80 35.49 14.73 -69.24
N GLY A 81 35.66 15.59 -68.24
CA GLY A 81 36.72 15.43 -67.23
C GLY A 81 36.57 14.15 -66.39
N GLY A 82 37.62 13.76 -65.67
CA GLY A 82 37.52 12.63 -64.74
C GLY A 82 36.49 12.88 -63.63
N GLN A 83 35.75 11.84 -63.24
CA GLN A 83 34.65 11.89 -62.25
C GLN A 83 33.50 12.84 -62.62
N GLN A 84 33.21 13.02 -63.90
CA GLN A 84 32.13 13.89 -64.39
C GLN A 84 31.16 13.12 -65.27
N SER A 85 29.94 13.64 -65.39
CA SER A 85 28.93 13.14 -66.32
C SER A 85 28.41 14.26 -67.21
N GLU A 86 28.06 13.92 -68.44
CA GLU A 86 27.47 14.84 -69.41
C GLU A 86 26.14 14.29 -69.92
N ASN A 87 25.15 15.18 -70.07
CA ASN A 87 23.82 14.87 -70.57
C ASN A 87 23.66 15.46 -71.97
N ILE A 88 23.49 14.60 -72.96
CA ILE A 88 23.42 14.93 -74.38
C ILE A 88 21.96 14.79 -74.80
N VAL A 89 21.32 15.91 -75.14
CA VAL A 89 19.92 15.93 -75.55
C VAL A 89 19.82 16.11 -77.05
N PHE A 90 19.00 15.27 -77.69
CA PHE A 90 18.65 15.40 -79.09
C PHE A 90 17.16 15.20 -79.31
N GLN A 91 16.67 15.64 -80.46
CA GLN A 91 15.26 15.60 -80.80
C GLN A 91 15.01 14.64 -81.95
N ILE A 92 13.96 13.84 -81.83
CA ILE A 92 13.45 12.95 -82.86
C ILE A 92 12.13 13.54 -83.33
N ILE A 93 12.07 13.87 -84.61
CA ILE A 93 10.87 14.36 -85.29
C ILE A 93 10.32 13.20 -86.11
N THR A 94 9.10 12.77 -85.76
CA THR A 94 8.39 11.69 -86.43
C THR A 94 7.61 12.23 -87.64
N PRO A 95 7.45 11.45 -88.72
CA PRO A 95 6.70 11.92 -89.88
C PRO A 95 5.18 11.83 -89.64
N GLY A 96 4.42 12.80 -90.14
CA GLY A 96 2.96 12.90 -90.00
C GLY A 96 2.13 11.76 -90.59
N ASN A 97 2.75 10.87 -91.35
CA ASN A 97 2.10 9.69 -91.93
C ASN A 97 2.79 8.37 -91.53
N ALA A 98 3.58 8.38 -90.46
CA ALA A 98 4.21 7.16 -89.94
C ALA A 98 3.14 6.09 -89.61
N PRO A 99 3.20 4.88 -90.20
CA PRO A 99 2.38 3.76 -89.73
C PRO A 99 2.51 3.54 -88.22
N LEU A 100 1.43 3.13 -87.57
CA LEU A 100 1.44 2.72 -86.16
C LEU A 100 2.19 1.40 -86.05
N ASP A 101 3.46 1.48 -85.69
CA ASP A 101 4.38 0.35 -85.65
C ASP A 101 5.55 0.66 -84.72
N VAL A 102 6.37 -0.35 -84.45
CA VAL A 102 7.63 -0.22 -83.71
C VAL A 102 8.78 -0.02 -84.70
N TYR A 103 9.47 1.12 -84.58
CA TYR A 103 10.61 1.48 -85.41
C TYR A 103 11.90 1.39 -84.62
N GLN A 104 12.91 0.74 -85.16
CA GLN A 104 14.20 0.65 -84.49
C GLN A 104 15.15 1.77 -84.89
N MET A 105 15.65 2.49 -83.89
CA MET A 105 16.76 3.43 -83.99
C MET A 105 17.97 2.83 -83.29
N ALA A 106 19.16 2.98 -83.87
CA ALA A 106 20.39 2.59 -83.22
C ALA A 106 21.45 3.67 -83.36
N PHE A 107 22.28 3.79 -82.31
CA PHE A 107 23.43 4.67 -82.31
C PHE A 107 24.60 4.01 -81.59
N GLN A 108 25.79 4.50 -81.93
CA GLN A 108 27.06 4.11 -81.37
C GLN A 108 27.64 5.27 -80.56
N ILE A 109 28.11 4.97 -79.36
CA ILE A 109 28.89 5.90 -78.54
C ILE A 109 30.34 5.44 -78.58
N GLU A 110 31.20 6.25 -79.19
CA GLU A 110 32.65 6.05 -79.25
C GLU A 110 33.33 6.87 -78.15
N ILE A 111 34.22 6.26 -77.39
CA ILE A 111 35.04 6.91 -76.35
C ILE A 111 36.51 6.79 -76.74
N ASN A 112 37.19 7.93 -76.84
CA ASN A 112 38.60 8.08 -77.23
C ASN A 112 38.98 7.33 -78.53
N ASP A 113 38.02 7.14 -79.45
CA ASP A 113 38.15 6.32 -80.67
C ASP A 113 38.57 4.85 -80.43
N VAL A 114 38.43 4.34 -79.20
CA VAL A 114 38.89 2.99 -78.80
C VAL A 114 37.75 2.12 -78.27
N ILE A 115 36.87 2.67 -77.45
CA ILE A 115 35.74 1.92 -76.86
C ILE A 115 34.47 2.31 -77.62
N THR A 116 33.66 1.33 -78.02
CA THR A 116 32.40 1.57 -78.72
C THR A 116 31.25 0.87 -78.01
N PHE A 117 30.24 1.64 -77.61
CA PHE A 117 28.97 1.12 -77.11
C PHE A 117 27.92 1.17 -78.22
N ASN A 118 27.23 0.06 -78.46
CA ASN A 118 26.06 0.03 -79.34
C ASN A 118 24.80 0.13 -78.48
N HIS A 119 23.86 0.98 -78.89
CA HIS A 119 22.55 1.08 -78.28
C HIS A 119 21.47 1.01 -79.35
N SER A 120 20.40 0.27 -79.06
CA SER A 120 19.20 0.20 -79.88
C SER A 120 18.01 0.63 -79.04
N LEU A 121 17.13 1.40 -79.66
CA LEU A 121 15.95 2.03 -79.09
C LEU A 121 14.76 1.69 -79.99
N ASP A 122 13.67 1.22 -79.39
CA ASP A 122 12.40 1.00 -80.06
C ASP A 122 11.53 2.27 -79.96
N ILE A 123 11.16 2.86 -81.09
CA ILE A 123 10.25 3.99 -81.19
C ILE A 123 8.88 3.47 -81.57
N ILE A 124 7.93 3.56 -80.65
CA ILE A 124 6.57 3.07 -80.82
C ILE A 124 5.71 4.24 -81.26
N ILE A 125 5.24 4.19 -82.52
CA ILE A 125 4.28 5.18 -83.05
C ILE A 125 2.87 4.70 -82.75
N GLN A 126 2.14 5.48 -81.96
CA GLN A 126 0.78 5.17 -81.53
C GLN A 126 -0.11 6.42 -81.61
N TYR A 127 -1.40 6.30 -81.28
CA TYR A 127 -2.28 7.46 -81.19
C TYR A 127 -2.15 8.15 -79.83
N PRO A 128 -2.18 9.50 -79.79
CA PRO A 128 -2.22 10.21 -78.52
C PRO A 128 -3.57 10.00 -77.85
N SER A 129 -3.55 9.71 -76.55
CA SER A 129 -4.73 9.84 -75.73
C SER A 129 -5.00 11.29 -75.38
N ASN A 130 -6.25 11.61 -75.06
CA ASN A 130 -6.63 12.91 -74.54
C ASN A 130 -7.88 12.74 -73.68
N LEU A 131 -7.67 12.15 -72.49
CA LEU A 131 -8.71 11.89 -71.52
C LEU A 131 -8.79 13.06 -70.53
N GLU A 132 -10.01 13.47 -70.16
CA GLU A 132 -10.22 14.46 -69.10
C GLU A 132 -11.36 14.02 -68.18
N PHE A 133 -11.12 14.04 -66.86
CA PHE A 133 -12.19 13.91 -65.88
C PHE A 133 -12.99 15.21 -65.81
N GLY A 134 -14.32 15.13 -65.76
CA GLY A 134 -15.17 16.31 -65.57
C GLY A 134 -15.25 16.82 -64.13
N VAL A 135 -14.37 16.33 -63.25
CA VAL A 135 -14.24 16.69 -61.84
C VAL A 135 -12.85 17.24 -61.55
N GLN A 136 -12.76 18.12 -60.56
CA GLN A 136 -11.50 18.65 -60.07
C GLN A 136 -11.07 17.94 -58.79
N SER A 137 -9.76 17.75 -58.63
CA SER A 137 -9.17 17.20 -57.42
C SER A 137 -9.39 18.11 -56.21
N GLY A 138 -9.43 17.51 -55.01
CA GLY A 138 -9.61 18.23 -53.74
C GLY A 138 -11.03 18.19 -53.16
N SER A 139 -11.91 17.34 -53.72
CA SER A 139 -13.25 17.11 -53.17
C SER A 139 -13.17 16.37 -51.83
N ILE A 140 -14.01 16.76 -50.86
CA ILE A 140 -14.16 16.06 -49.58
C ILE A 140 -15.61 15.58 -49.47
N LEU A 141 -15.82 14.29 -49.28
CA LEU A 141 -17.16 13.70 -49.08
C LEU A 141 -17.24 13.05 -47.69
N SER A 142 -18.46 12.91 -47.16
CA SER A 142 -18.72 12.28 -45.86
C SER A 142 -19.49 10.97 -46.04
N VAL A 143 -19.19 9.98 -45.19
CA VAL A 143 -19.89 8.68 -45.18
C VAL A 143 -19.98 8.15 -43.75
N ALA A 144 -21.10 7.54 -43.38
CA ALA A 144 -21.21 6.85 -42.09
C ALA A 144 -20.25 5.65 -42.03
N GLN A 145 -19.94 5.14 -40.84
CA GLN A 145 -19.16 3.90 -40.74
C GLN A 145 -19.96 2.69 -41.22
N LEU A 146 -19.26 1.65 -41.69
CA LEU A 146 -19.90 0.42 -42.19
C LEU A 146 -21.01 0.67 -43.22
N ASP A 147 -20.85 1.72 -44.01
CA ASP A 147 -21.83 2.18 -44.99
C ASP A 147 -21.22 2.19 -46.40
N GLN A 148 -22.08 2.29 -47.41
CA GLN A 148 -21.72 2.23 -48.81
C GLN A 148 -21.97 3.58 -49.49
N LEU A 149 -20.91 4.20 -50.00
CA LEU A 149 -21.01 5.46 -50.75
C LEU A 149 -20.83 5.20 -52.26
N PRO A 150 -21.92 5.19 -53.05
CA PRO A 150 -21.84 5.12 -54.50
C PRO A 150 -21.36 6.45 -55.08
N ILE A 151 -20.33 6.40 -55.93
CA ILE A 151 -19.75 7.56 -56.62
C ILE A 151 -19.80 7.33 -58.13
N ALA A 152 -20.21 8.37 -58.86
CA ALA A 152 -20.22 8.40 -60.31
C ALA A 152 -19.45 9.62 -60.83
N VAL A 153 -18.47 9.39 -61.71
CA VAL A 153 -17.61 10.43 -62.26
C VAL A 153 -17.68 10.39 -63.78
N ASN A 154 -17.80 11.55 -64.41
CA ASN A 154 -17.71 11.66 -65.86
C ASN A 154 -16.26 11.76 -66.35
N ILE A 155 -16.02 11.18 -67.51
CA ILE A 155 -14.76 11.24 -68.24
C ILE A 155 -15.05 11.43 -69.73
N THR A 156 -14.31 12.32 -70.37
CA THR A 156 -14.47 12.65 -71.79
C THR A 156 -13.21 12.24 -72.55
N ASN A 157 -13.40 11.63 -73.72
CA ASN A 157 -12.30 11.33 -74.64
C ASN A 157 -12.25 12.42 -75.74
N TYR A 158 -11.23 13.26 -75.73
CA TYR A 158 -10.97 14.27 -76.76
C TYR A 158 -9.98 13.79 -77.84
N ALA A 159 -9.54 12.53 -77.80
CA ALA A 159 -8.74 11.95 -78.87
C ALA A 159 -9.58 11.78 -80.14
N GLU A 160 -8.92 11.70 -81.28
CA GLU A 160 -9.59 11.54 -82.59
C GLU A 160 -10.12 10.11 -82.81
N ILE A 161 -9.70 9.16 -81.98
CA ILE A 161 -10.10 7.75 -82.06
C ILE A 161 -10.69 7.25 -80.74
N GLU A 162 -11.40 6.12 -80.82
CA GLU A 162 -11.98 5.44 -79.66
C GLU A 162 -10.87 4.94 -78.72
N ASP A 163 -11.04 5.15 -77.42
CA ASP A 163 -10.11 4.69 -76.38
C ASP A 163 -10.83 3.77 -75.38
N THR A 164 -10.21 2.64 -75.06
CA THR A 164 -10.63 1.75 -73.97
C THR A 164 -9.85 2.07 -72.70
N VAL A 165 -10.51 2.79 -71.80
CA VAL A 165 -9.93 3.24 -70.53
C VAL A 165 -10.09 2.17 -69.46
N THR A 166 -8.99 1.84 -68.77
CA THR A 166 -8.97 0.96 -67.60
C THR A 166 -8.87 1.79 -66.32
N PHE A 167 -9.78 1.57 -65.36
CA PHE A 167 -9.82 2.29 -64.10
C PHE A 167 -9.20 1.47 -62.96
N SER A 168 -8.51 2.16 -62.06
CA SER A 168 -8.13 1.62 -60.76
C SER A 168 -8.31 2.68 -59.68
N LEU A 169 -8.54 2.23 -58.44
CA LEU A 169 -8.70 3.12 -57.29
C LEU A 169 -7.64 2.79 -56.25
N GLN A 170 -6.82 3.77 -55.90
CA GLN A 170 -5.94 3.70 -54.74
C GLN A 170 -6.70 4.22 -53.54
N SER A 171 -6.91 3.36 -52.55
CA SER A 171 -7.61 3.66 -51.30
C SER A 171 -6.73 3.35 -50.09
N PRO A 172 -6.91 4.04 -48.96
CA PRO A 172 -6.21 3.71 -47.72
C PRO A 172 -6.66 2.34 -47.20
N GLU A 173 -5.84 1.76 -46.32
CA GLU A 173 -6.15 0.48 -45.68
C GLU A 173 -7.51 0.52 -44.94
N GLY A 174 -8.27 -0.57 -45.00
CA GLY A 174 -9.60 -0.69 -44.39
C GLY A 174 -10.76 -0.15 -45.23
N TRP A 175 -10.49 0.63 -46.30
CA TRP A 175 -11.52 1.11 -47.22
C TRP A 175 -11.73 0.14 -48.38
N GLY A 176 -12.92 -0.44 -48.47
CA GLY A 176 -13.29 -1.35 -49.55
C GLY A 176 -13.76 -0.60 -50.80
N VAL A 177 -13.62 -1.23 -51.96
CA VAL A 177 -14.07 -0.68 -53.25
C VAL A 177 -14.78 -1.77 -54.03
N ASP A 178 -15.98 -1.45 -54.51
CA ASP A 178 -16.75 -2.30 -55.40
C ASP A 178 -16.99 -1.62 -56.76
N TRP A 179 -16.91 -2.41 -57.82
CA TRP A 179 -17.05 -1.96 -59.22
C TRP A 179 -18.25 -2.64 -59.87
N PRO A 180 -19.48 -2.13 -59.66
CA PRO A 180 -20.70 -2.84 -60.05
C PRO A 180 -20.78 -3.11 -61.56
N ASN A 181 -20.16 -2.24 -62.37
CA ASN A 181 -20.16 -2.34 -63.83
C ASN A 181 -18.76 -2.69 -64.39
N GLY A 182 -17.84 -3.18 -63.56
CA GLY A 182 -16.45 -3.47 -63.94
C GLY A 182 -15.59 -2.21 -64.20
N VAL A 183 -14.30 -2.45 -64.48
CA VAL A 183 -13.22 -1.43 -64.49
C VAL A 183 -12.84 -0.91 -65.88
N ASN A 184 -13.43 -1.40 -66.96
CA ASN A 184 -13.07 -0.99 -68.33
C ASN A 184 -14.21 -0.23 -69.01
N ARG A 185 -13.91 0.90 -69.68
CA ARG A 185 -14.89 1.65 -70.48
C ARG A 185 -14.31 2.03 -71.82
N THR A 186 -15.04 1.73 -72.89
CA THR A 186 -14.72 2.19 -74.24
C THR A 186 -15.48 3.48 -74.50
N ILE A 187 -14.76 4.52 -74.93
CA ILE A 187 -15.27 5.89 -75.10
C ILE A 187 -14.94 6.38 -76.51
N SER A 188 -15.98 6.67 -77.30
CA SER A 188 -15.82 7.23 -78.65
C SER A 188 -15.19 8.63 -78.63
N PRO A 189 -14.63 9.10 -79.76
CA PRO A 189 -14.15 10.47 -79.90
C PRO A 189 -15.22 11.52 -79.55
N SER A 190 -14.85 12.51 -78.74
CA SER A 190 -15.72 13.59 -78.24
C SER A 190 -16.94 13.14 -77.43
N ASP A 191 -17.04 11.85 -77.07
CA ASP A 191 -18.09 11.33 -76.21
C ASP A 191 -17.68 11.39 -74.74
N LEU A 192 -18.69 11.47 -73.88
CA LEU A 192 -18.57 11.43 -72.43
C LEU A 192 -19.13 10.10 -71.90
N SER A 193 -18.40 9.48 -70.98
CA SER A 193 -18.79 8.27 -70.28
C SER A 193 -18.81 8.50 -68.77
N PHE A 194 -19.47 7.61 -68.03
CA PHE A 194 -19.49 7.62 -66.57
C PHE A 194 -18.86 6.35 -66.03
N ILE A 195 -17.94 6.53 -65.08
CA ILE A 195 -17.43 5.44 -64.25
C ILE A 195 -18.14 5.47 -62.89
N GLN A 196 -18.64 4.31 -62.47
CA GLN A 196 -19.36 4.12 -61.22
C GLN A 196 -18.62 3.11 -60.35
N PHE A 197 -18.42 3.47 -59.09
CA PHE A 197 -17.82 2.61 -58.07
C PHE A 197 -18.42 2.95 -56.71
N THR A 198 -18.41 1.98 -55.81
CA THR A 198 -18.91 2.14 -54.44
C THR A 198 -17.77 2.01 -53.48
N ILE A 199 -17.63 2.97 -52.56
CA ILE A 199 -16.67 2.89 -51.47
C ILE A 199 -17.35 2.34 -50.22
N LEU A 200 -16.74 1.34 -49.60
CA LEU A 200 -17.17 0.74 -48.35
C LEU A 200 -16.34 1.33 -47.21
N SER A 201 -17.00 2.02 -46.29
CA SER A 201 -16.31 2.65 -45.15
C SER A 201 -15.99 1.62 -44.05
N PRO A 202 -14.83 1.77 -43.37
CA PRO A 202 -14.45 0.88 -42.28
C PRO A 202 -15.34 1.09 -41.03
N ALA A 203 -15.28 0.15 -40.09
CA ALA A 203 -15.80 0.34 -38.74
C ALA A 203 -14.94 1.32 -37.95
N VAL A 204 -15.57 2.06 -37.04
CA VAL A 204 -14.87 2.82 -36.00
C VAL A 204 -14.61 1.90 -34.81
N ILE A 205 -13.35 1.57 -34.57
CA ILE A 205 -12.92 0.73 -33.44
C ILE A 205 -12.03 1.57 -32.54
N ASN A 206 -12.43 1.71 -31.27
CA ASN A 206 -11.72 2.52 -30.28
C ASN A 206 -11.36 3.92 -30.83
N GLY A 207 -12.30 4.51 -31.57
CA GLY A 207 -12.17 5.85 -32.10
C GLY A 207 -11.27 6.03 -33.33
N THR A 208 -10.80 4.94 -33.94
CA THR A 208 -10.09 4.96 -35.23
C THR A 208 -10.95 4.33 -36.32
N PRO A 209 -11.08 4.94 -37.52
CA PRO A 209 -10.57 6.27 -37.89
C PRO A 209 -11.30 7.42 -37.18
N SER A 210 -10.59 8.52 -36.92
CA SER A 210 -11.15 9.73 -36.32
C SER A 210 -12.07 10.45 -37.32
N ASN A 211 -13.05 11.22 -36.82
CA ASN A 211 -13.88 12.09 -37.67
C ASN A 211 -13.07 13.21 -38.34
N ASP A 212 -11.92 13.59 -37.78
CA ASP A 212 -11.03 14.59 -38.38
C ASP A 212 -10.08 13.99 -39.42
N ASP A 213 -10.02 12.66 -39.54
CA ASP A 213 -9.15 11.99 -40.50
C ASP A 213 -9.74 12.09 -41.91
N LEU A 214 -8.91 12.54 -42.85
CA LEU A 214 -9.24 12.56 -44.27
C LEU A 214 -8.55 11.38 -44.95
N ALA A 215 -9.34 10.38 -45.33
CA ALA A 215 -8.90 9.25 -46.13
C ALA A 215 -8.69 9.69 -47.57
N ALA A 216 -7.44 9.73 -48.05
CA ALA A 216 -7.11 10.16 -49.40
C ALA A 216 -7.30 9.01 -50.41
N HIS A 217 -8.08 9.25 -51.45
CA HIS A 217 -8.34 8.31 -52.53
C HIS A 217 -7.90 8.90 -53.87
N ARG A 218 -7.40 8.05 -54.76
CA ARG A 218 -6.98 8.43 -56.12
C ARG A 218 -7.58 7.49 -57.15
N LEU A 219 -8.49 8.03 -57.95
CA LEU A 219 -9.01 7.35 -59.14
C LEU A 219 -8.01 7.55 -60.28
N ILE A 220 -7.57 6.45 -60.89
CA ILE A 220 -6.63 6.43 -62.02
C ILE A 220 -7.37 5.92 -63.24
N ALA A 221 -7.34 6.67 -64.33
CA ALA A 221 -7.76 6.22 -65.65
C ALA A 221 -6.51 6.02 -66.51
N THR A 222 -6.32 4.82 -67.05
CA THR A 222 -5.22 4.47 -67.94
C THR A 222 -5.75 4.28 -69.36
N SER A 223 -5.22 5.05 -70.30
CA SER A 223 -5.50 4.95 -71.73
C SER A 223 -4.94 3.65 -72.30
N SER A 224 -5.70 3.02 -73.21
CA SER A 224 -5.21 1.87 -73.98
C SER A 224 -4.37 2.25 -75.20
N LEU A 225 -4.43 3.52 -75.62
CA LEU A 225 -3.77 4.01 -76.82
C LEU A 225 -2.27 4.20 -76.64
N ASP A 226 -1.88 4.72 -75.48
CA ASP A 226 -0.50 5.11 -75.19
C ASP A 226 -0.04 4.83 -73.75
N GLY A 227 -0.94 4.29 -72.91
CA GLY A 227 -0.67 4.02 -71.50
C GLY A 227 -0.64 5.27 -70.62
N GLU A 228 -1.03 6.44 -71.13
CA GLU A 228 -1.08 7.67 -70.34
C GLU A 228 -2.12 7.55 -69.22
N GLN A 229 -1.78 8.12 -68.07
CA GLN A 229 -2.61 8.08 -66.87
C GLN A 229 -3.05 9.47 -66.47
N ILE A 230 -4.36 9.62 -66.28
CA ILE A 230 -4.95 10.80 -65.64
C ILE A 230 -5.52 10.42 -64.27
N TYR A 231 -5.62 11.41 -63.39
CA TYR A 231 -5.92 11.19 -61.98
C TYR A 231 -7.02 12.12 -61.49
N TRP A 232 -7.86 11.60 -60.60
CA TRP A 232 -8.74 12.40 -59.76
C TRP A 232 -8.51 12.06 -58.28
N ASP A 233 -8.07 13.06 -57.52
CA ASP A 233 -7.78 12.94 -56.09
C ASP A 233 -8.93 13.52 -55.28
N PHE A 234 -9.48 12.72 -54.37
CA PHE A 234 -10.54 13.13 -53.44
C PHE A 234 -10.29 12.56 -52.05
N SER A 235 -11.00 13.07 -51.06
CA SER A 235 -10.89 12.59 -49.69
C SER A 235 -12.25 12.23 -49.12
N LEU A 236 -12.28 11.17 -48.31
CA LEU A 236 -13.44 10.78 -47.54
C LEU A 236 -13.23 11.07 -46.06
N ARG A 237 -14.29 11.47 -45.39
CA ARG A 237 -14.35 11.66 -43.94
C ARG A 237 -15.45 10.78 -43.37
N LEU A 238 -15.17 10.06 -42.29
CA LEU A 238 -16.22 9.36 -41.57
C LEU A 238 -17.13 10.38 -40.87
N GLU A 239 -18.44 10.17 -40.89
CA GLU A 239 -19.38 10.95 -40.10
C GLU A 239 -19.16 10.76 -38.59
N VAL A 240 -19.78 11.64 -37.79
CA VAL A 240 -19.65 11.59 -36.34
C VAL A 240 -20.29 10.31 -35.81
N TYR A 241 -19.47 9.45 -35.21
CA TYR A 241 -19.89 8.26 -34.51
C TYR A 241 -19.58 8.37 -33.01
N ARG A 242 -20.65 8.34 -32.20
CA ARG A 242 -20.58 8.46 -30.75
C ARG A 242 -20.88 7.12 -30.10
N ASN A 243 -19.94 6.60 -29.34
CA ASN A 243 -20.10 5.36 -28.59
C ASN A 243 -19.20 5.38 -27.36
N PHE A 244 -19.53 4.56 -26.36
CA PHE A 244 -18.69 4.36 -25.20
C PHE A 244 -18.80 2.93 -24.68
N SER A 245 -17.87 2.56 -23.84
CA SER A 245 -17.87 1.28 -23.12
C SER A 245 -17.57 1.52 -21.64
N ILE A 246 -17.99 0.58 -20.80
CA ILE A 246 -17.61 0.53 -19.40
C ILE A 246 -16.46 -0.46 -19.27
N ASP A 247 -15.31 0.03 -18.84
CA ASP A 247 -14.07 -0.76 -18.71
C ASP A 247 -13.97 -1.48 -17.35
N LYS A 248 -14.47 -0.84 -16.30
CA LYS A 248 -14.34 -1.29 -14.92
C LYS A 248 -15.55 -0.87 -14.10
N ILE A 249 -16.06 -1.80 -13.28
CA ILE A 249 -17.06 -1.55 -12.25
C ILE A 249 -16.53 -2.16 -10.94
N GLY A 250 -16.50 -1.37 -9.88
CA GLY A 250 -16.17 -1.85 -8.53
C GLY A 250 -17.28 -2.71 -7.92
N ASN A 251 -16.95 -3.43 -6.86
CA ASN A 251 -17.92 -4.27 -6.15
C ASN A 251 -18.95 -3.43 -5.38
N ASN A 252 -20.11 -4.03 -5.12
CA ASN A 252 -21.08 -3.51 -4.15
C ASN A 252 -20.46 -3.37 -2.76
N LEU A 253 -21.05 -2.53 -1.92
CA LEU A 253 -20.50 -2.16 -0.62
C LEU A 253 -21.13 -2.95 0.52
N THR A 254 -20.29 -3.38 1.45
CA THR A 254 -20.70 -3.81 2.78
C THR A 254 -20.03 -2.86 3.76
N LEU A 255 -20.82 -2.12 4.54
CA LEU A 255 -20.35 -1.04 5.41
C LEU A 255 -20.72 -1.30 6.86
N ASP A 256 -19.93 -0.73 7.77
CA ASP A 256 -20.29 -0.61 9.17
C ASP A 256 -21.41 0.45 9.34
N PRO A 257 -22.19 0.41 10.43
CA PRO A 257 -23.20 1.44 10.72
C PRO A 257 -22.59 2.85 10.79
N GLY A 258 -23.13 3.79 10.03
CA GLY A 258 -22.66 5.19 9.98
C GLY A 258 -21.42 5.44 9.11
N ASP A 259 -20.78 4.39 8.59
CA ASP A 259 -19.56 4.50 7.78
C ASP A 259 -19.85 4.79 6.28
N SER A 260 -18.81 5.08 5.51
CA SER A 260 -18.90 5.42 4.10
C SER A 260 -17.93 4.62 3.23
N GLY A 261 -18.39 4.18 2.06
CA GLY A 261 -17.59 3.48 1.07
C GLY A 261 -17.71 4.09 -0.32
N ARG A 262 -16.84 3.66 -1.24
CA ARG A 262 -16.78 4.17 -2.62
C ARG A 262 -16.64 3.03 -3.60
N ILE A 263 -17.40 3.10 -4.69
CA ILE A 263 -17.34 2.21 -5.84
C ILE A 263 -16.72 2.99 -7.01
N GLU A 264 -15.65 2.46 -7.59
CA GLU A 264 -14.98 3.06 -8.74
C GLU A 264 -15.61 2.56 -10.05
N ILE A 265 -15.91 3.47 -10.97
CA ILE A 265 -16.42 3.15 -12.31
C ILE A 265 -15.55 3.85 -13.35
N THR A 266 -15.10 3.10 -14.36
CA THR A 266 -14.31 3.63 -15.48
C THR A 266 -15.07 3.46 -16.79
N ILE A 267 -15.26 4.57 -17.51
CA ILE A 267 -15.84 4.59 -18.85
C ILE A 267 -14.80 5.01 -19.87
N ARG A 268 -14.93 4.50 -21.10
CA ARG A 268 -14.07 4.84 -22.24
C ARG A 268 -14.88 5.30 -23.43
N ASN A 269 -14.46 6.40 -24.05
CA ASN A 269 -15.03 6.86 -25.31
C ASN A 269 -14.48 6.00 -26.46
N THR A 270 -15.35 5.22 -27.10
CA THR A 270 -15.03 4.35 -28.23
C THR A 270 -15.46 4.95 -29.57
N GLY A 271 -16.10 6.12 -29.55
CA GLY A 271 -16.48 6.90 -30.73
C GLY A 271 -15.29 7.64 -31.36
N ASN A 272 -15.49 8.14 -32.58
CA ASN A 272 -14.46 8.82 -33.39
C ASN A 272 -14.37 10.35 -33.14
N VAL A 273 -15.06 10.85 -32.11
CA VAL A 273 -15.02 12.24 -31.68
C VAL A 273 -14.95 12.33 -30.17
N ALA A 274 -14.38 13.42 -29.65
CA ALA A 274 -14.48 13.72 -28.23
C ALA A 274 -15.95 13.86 -27.79
N GLN A 275 -16.29 13.30 -26.63
CA GLN A 275 -17.67 13.19 -26.18
C GLN A 275 -17.83 13.55 -24.71
N LYS A 276 -18.92 14.26 -24.39
CA LYS A 276 -19.35 14.54 -23.02
C LYS A 276 -20.40 13.54 -22.56
N PHE A 277 -20.46 13.33 -21.26
CA PHE A 277 -21.37 12.39 -20.62
C PHE A 277 -22.12 13.11 -19.51
N ASP A 278 -23.43 12.87 -19.45
CA ASP A 278 -24.26 13.23 -18.32
C ASP A 278 -24.44 11.98 -17.46
N ILE A 279 -23.99 12.03 -16.20
CA ILE A 279 -23.85 10.86 -15.34
C ILE A 279 -24.45 11.16 -13.97
N GLY A 280 -25.34 10.29 -13.50
CA GLY A 280 -25.90 10.38 -12.17
C GLY A 280 -27.20 9.63 -12.00
N PHE A 281 -27.95 10.01 -10.98
CA PHE A 281 -29.06 9.23 -10.49
C PHE A 281 -30.37 9.66 -11.17
N PRO A 282 -31.21 8.69 -11.59
CA PRO A 282 -32.52 9.00 -12.15
C PRO A 282 -33.42 9.64 -11.08
N SER A 283 -33.97 10.81 -11.39
CA SER A 283 -34.93 11.49 -10.52
C SER A 283 -36.31 10.83 -10.61
N SER A 284 -37.01 10.72 -9.47
CA SER A 284 -38.39 10.23 -9.39
C SER A 284 -39.43 11.22 -9.95
N ASN A 285 -39.06 12.49 -10.10
CA ASN A 285 -39.87 13.50 -10.78
C ASN A 285 -39.54 13.50 -12.27
N GLN A 286 -40.52 13.21 -13.11
CA GLN A 286 -40.43 13.06 -14.58
C GLN A 286 -40.06 14.36 -15.33
N SER A 287 -38.89 14.92 -15.04
CA SER A 287 -38.23 15.93 -15.86
C SER A 287 -36.73 15.70 -15.75
N GLU A 288 -36.17 14.98 -16.73
CA GLU A 288 -34.80 14.89 -17.30
C GLU A 288 -33.53 15.23 -16.50
N SER A 289 -33.62 15.73 -15.27
CA SER A 289 -32.50 16.13 -14.44
C SER A 289 -31.91 14.92 -13.75
N ILE A 290 -30.68 14.61 -14.14
CA ILE A 290 -29.80 13.71 -13.43
C ILE A 290 -29.29 14.45 -12.18
N THR A 291 -29.38 13.82 -11.00
CA THR A 291 -28.76 14.36 -9.78
C THR A 291 -27.46 13.63 -9.48
N THR A 292 -26.50 14.34 -8.86
CA THR A 292 -25.23 13.76 -8.42
C THR A 292 -25.22 13.41 -6.93
N THR A 293 -26.35 13.61 -6.25
CA THR A 293 -26.56 13.24 -4.85
C THR A 293 -27.99 12.77 -4.65
N GLY A 294 -28.19 11.94 -3.62
CA GLY A 294 -29.50 11.49 -3.19
C GLY A 294 -29.43 10.88 -1.79
N SER A 295 -30.61 10.63 -1.23
CA SER A 295 -30.76 9.97 0.06
C SER A 295 -32.00 9.09 0.04
N ASP A 296 -31.89 7.89 0.57
CA ASP A 296 -33.02 6.96 0.69
C ASP A 296 -32.88 6.12 1.96
N ASN A 297 -33.98 5.96 2.72
CA ASN A 297 -34.02 5.21 3.97
C ASN A 297 -32.86 5.52 4.95
N GLY A 298 -32.44 6.79 5.04
CA GLY A 298 -31.34 7.25 5.89
C GLY A 298 -29.95 7.07 5.30
N TRP A 299 -29.79 6.28 4.24
CA TRP A 299 -28.56 6.23 3.45
C TRP A 299 -28.39 7.51 2.65
N GLN A 300 -27.13 7.89 2.45
CA GLN A 300 -26.77 8.99 1.55
C GLN A 300 -25.87 8.45 0.46
N TYR A 301 -26.07 8.91 -0.77
CA TYR A 301 -25.20 8.54 -1.87
C TYR A 301 -24.90 9.76 -2.74
N SER A 302 -23.69 9.77 -3.27
CA SER A 302 -23.19 10.90 -4.04
C SER A 302 -22.09 10.47 -4.98
N LEU A 303 -21.89 11.32 -5.97
CA LEU A 303 -21.09 11.02 -7.13
C LEU A 303 -19.88 11.97 -7.12
N TYR A 304 -18.67 11.41 -7.16
CA TYR A 304 -17.40 12.14 -7.03
C TYR A 304 -16.52 11.98 -8.27
N LYS A 305 -15.57 12.91 -8.41
CA LYS A 305 -14.65 12.98 -9.57
C LYS A 305 -15.39 13.03 -10.91
N LEU A 306 -16.61 13.57 -10.91
CA LEU A 306 -17.31 13.88 -12.15
C LEU A 306 -16.83 15.22 -12.68
N TYR A 307 -16.37 15.17 -13.92
CA TYR A 307 -16.05 16.35 -14.72
C TYR A 307 -17.01 16.39 -15.92
N PRO A 308 -18.33 16.59 -15.69
CA PRO A 308 -19.35 16.44 -16.74
C PRO A 308 -19.19 17.49 -17.86
N SER A 309 -18.58 18.63 -17.54
CA SER A 309 -18.28 19.70 -18.50
C SER A 309 -17.11 19.38 -19.43
N GLU A 310 -16.23 18.46 -19.04
CA GLU A 310 -15.03 18.10 -19.81
C GLU A 310 -15.32 16.91 -20.74
N PRO A 311 -15.05 17.03 -22.05
CA PRO A 311 -15.17 15.88 -22.94
C PRO A 311 -14.10 14.84 -22.63
N ILE A 312 -14.43 13.57 -22.84
CA ILE A 312 -13.47 12.47 -22.90
C ILE A 312 -12.98 12.36 -24.34
N GLY A 313 -11.67 12.42 -24.54
CA GLY A 313 -11.07 12.31 -25.88
C GLY A 313 -11.28 10.95 -26.53
N ILE A 314 -10.91 10.84 -27.79
CA ILE A 314 -11.00 9.60 -28.59
C ILE A 314 -10.13 8.52 -27.92
N ASN A 315 -10.69 7.33 -27.69
CA ASN A 315 -10.05 6.21 -26.99
C ASN A 315 -9.55 6.52 -25.56
N GLN A 316 -9.97 7.64 -24.98
CA GLN A 316 -9.59 8.00 -23.61
C GLN A 316 -10.63 7.47 -22.62
N SER A 317 -10.16 7.20 -21.41
CA SER A 317 -10.99 6.73 -20.31
C SER A 317 -11.08 7.77 -19.22
N ARG A 318 -12.19 7.76 -18.47
CA ARG A 318 -12.38 8.55 -17.27
C ARG A 318 -12.95 7.68 -16.17
N THR A 319 -12.40 7.85 -14.99
CA THR A 319 -12.89 7.22 -13.78
C THR A 319 -13.66 8.22 -12.93
N PHE A 320 -14.80 7.79 -12.40
CA PHE A 320 -15.55 8.49 -11.36
C PHE A 320 -15.91 7.53 -10.23
N GLU A 321 -16.41 8.06 -9.12
CA GLU A 321 -16.70 7.28 -7.91
C GLU A 321 -18.14 7.48 -7.44
N LEU A 322 -18.81 6.39 -7.11
CA LEU A 322 -20.07 6.38 -6.38
C LEU A 322 -19.78 6.17 -4.89
N ALA A 323 -20.00 7.19 -4.09
CA ALA A 323 -19.92 7.09 -2.64
C ALA A 323 -21.29 6.77 -2.05
N MET A 324 -21.31 5.89 -1.06
CA MET A 324 -22.48 5.62 -0.22
C MET A 324 -22.08 5.77 1.23
N GLN A 325 -22.98 6.30 2.05
CA GLN A 325 -22.85 6.38 3.49
C GLN A 325 -24.06 5.68 4.12
N SER A 326 -23.77 4.73 5.00
CA SER A 326 -24.80 4.01 5.75
C SER A 326 -25.36 4.88 6.88
N PRO A 327 -26.65 4.71 7.25
CA PRO A 327 -27.16 5.26 8.49
C PRO A 327 -26.55 4.53 9.70
N TYR A 328 -26.57 5.18 10.87
CA TYR A 328 -26.17 4.55 12.14
C TYR A 328 -27.33 3.70 12.69
N THR A 329 -27.64 2.61 12.00
CA THR A 329 -28.68 1.62 12.35
C THR A 329 -28.10 0.21 12.35
N PRO A 330 -28.69 -0.75 13.09
CA PRO A 330 -28.15 -2.10 13.19
C PRO A 330 -28.25 -2.89 11.87
N ASP A 331 -29.17 -2.53 10.99
CA ASP A 331 -29.36 -3.15 9.70
C ASP A 331 -29.82 -2.11 8.68
N GLY A 332 -29.69 -2.49 7.41
CA GLY A 332 -30.13 -1.67 6.30
C GLY A 332 -29.49 -2.12 4.99
N GLU A 333 -30.26 -1.98 3.92
CA GLU A 333 -29.81 -2.19 2.55
C GLU A 333 -30.28 -1.02 1.68
N ILE A 334 -29.48 -0.68 0.67
CA ILE A 334 -29.83 0.29 -0.36
C ILE A 334 -29.51 -0.28 -1.73
N SER A 335 -30.34 0.06 -2.72
CA SER A 335 -30.04 -0.13 -4.14
C SER A 335 -30.05 1.24 -4.82
N VAL A 336 -28.90 1.66 -5.33
CA VAL A 336 -28.70 2.95 -5.99
C VAL A 336 -28.63 2.75 -7.51
N PRO A 337 -29.63 3.21 -8.28
CA PRO A 337 -29.55 3.20 -9.73
C PRO A 337 -28.66 4.33 -10.23
N LEU A 338 -27.79 4.07 -11.21
CA LEU A 338 -26.91 5.04 -11.85
C LEU A 338 -27.12 5.03 -13.36
N GLU A 339 -27.27 6.20 -13.97
CA GLU A 339 -27.35 6.34 -15.42
C GLU A 339 -26.11 7.05 -15.99
N ILE A 340 -25.64 6.55 -17.13
CA ILE A 340 -24.54 7.12 -17.92
C ILE A 340 -25.11 7.44 -19.30
N ARG A 341 -25.31 8.73 -19.57
CA ARG A 341 -25.91 9.23 -20.81
C ARG A 341 -24.86 9.90 -21.70
N PRO A 342 -24.49 9.29 -22.83
CA PRO A 342 -23.62 9.92 -23.82
C PRO A 342 -24.34 11.10 -24.52
N LEU A 343 -23.85 12.32 -24.34
CA LEU A 343 -24.45 13.50 -24.98
C LEU A 343 -24.27 13.41 -26.50
N GLY A 344 -25.37 13.63 -27.24
CA GLY A 344 -25.43 13.50 -28.69
C GLY A 344 -25.67 12.07 -29.22
N ASN A 345 -25.86 11.08 -28.34
CA ASN A 345 -26.35 9.74 -28.72
C ASN A 345 -27.10 9.05 -27.58
N GLU A 346 -28.22 9.63 -27.14
CA GLU A 346 -28.97 9.18 -25.95
C GLU A 346 -29.48 7.72 -26.05
N ALA A 347 -29.64 7.19 -27.27
CA ALA A 347 -30.00 5.79 -27.50
C ALA A 347 -29.00 4.79 -26.90
N LYS A 348 -27.75 5.21 -26.64
CA LYS A 348 -26.72 4.38 -26.00
C LYS A 348 -26.63 4.54 -24.48
N THR A 349 -27.61 5.17 -23.83
CA THR A 349 -27.66 5.30 -22.36
C THR A 349 -27.53 3.96 -21.65
N LYS A 350 -26.78 3.93 -20.53
CA LYS A 350 -26.64 2.76 -19.65
C LYS A 350 -27.19 3.03 -18.26
N SER A 351 -27.95 2.08 -17.75
CA SER A 351 -28.43 2.03 -16.38
C SER A 351 -27.70 0.91 -15.64
N LEU A 352 -27.08 1.26 -14.52
CA LEU A 352 -26.39 0.36 -13.59
C LEU A 352 -27.14 0.40 -12.26
N SER A 353 -27.01 -0.66 -11.46
CA SER A 353 -27.58 -0.70 -10.11
C SER A 353 -26.52 -1.21 -9.14
N PHE A 354 -26.30 -0.45 -8.07
CA PHE A 354 -25.32 -0.77 -7.04
C PHE A 354 -26.01 -1.00 -5.72
N SER A 355 -25.55 -1.97 -4.95
CA SER A 355 -26.10 -2.24 -3.62
C SER A 355 -25.12 -1.88 -2.51
N GLY A 356 -25.67 -1.43 -1.39
CA GLY A 356 -24.98 -1.24 -0.12
C GLY A 356 -25.72 -2.00 0.99
N SER A 357 -25.01 -2.67 1.87
CA SER A 357 -25.60 -3.35 3.04
C SER A 357 -24.80 -3.05 4.31
N ILE A 358 -25.50 -2.94 5.45
CA ILE A 358 -24.86 -2.84 6.77
C ILE A 358 -24.50 -4.23 7.28
N ILE A 359 -23.28 -4.39 7.80
CA ILE A 359 -22.86 -5.57 8.55
C ILE A 359 -22.58 -5.18 10.01
N LEU A 360 -23.17 -5.93 10.94
CA LEU A 360 -22.88 -5.78 12.36
C LEU A 360 -21.82 -6.76 12.82
N SER A 361 -20.95 -6.26 13.69
CA SER A 361 -19.97 -7.05 14.41
C SER A 361 -20.14 -6.80 15.91
N HIS A 362 -20.52 -7.84 16.63
CA HIS A 362 -20.63 -7.84 18.09
C HIS A 362 -19.38 -8.46 18.68
N ALA A 363 -18.60 -7.69 19.41
CA ALA A 363 -17.38 -8.17 20.03
C ALA A 363 -17.05 -7.35 21.28
N VAL A 364 -16.47 -8.02 22.27
CA VAL A 364 -16.20 -7.41 23.57
C VAL A 364 -14.85 -7.89 24.10
N GLU A 365 -14.21 -7.03 24.88
CA GLU A 365 -12.99 -7.36 25.61
C GLU A 365 -13.15 -6.96 27.08
N MET A 366 -13.07 -7.94 27.97
CA MET A 366 -12.98 -7.75 29.42
C MET A 366 -11.53 -7.85 29.87
N GLN A 367 -11.12 -6.89 30.69
CA GLN A 367 -9.78 -6.85 31.30
C GLN A 367 -9.90 -6.65 32.81
N ILE A 368 -8.97 -7.26 33.55
CA ILE A 368 -8.77 -6.93 34.96
C ILE A 368 -7.91 -5.67 35.04
N THR A 369 -8.40 -4.63 35.71
CA THR A 369 -7.61 -3.43 36.00
C THR A 369 -6.83 -3.55 37.30
N GLU A 370 -7.39 -4.25 38.30
CA GLU A 370 -6.76 -4.51 39.59
C GLU A 370 -7.19 -5.86 40.17
N ASN A 371 -6.23 -6.73 40.48
CA ASN A 371 -6.46 -7.99 41.21
C ASN A 371 -5.53 -8.07 42.42
N GLN A 372 -6.11 -8.21 43.61
CA GLN A 372 -5.39 -8.48 44.86
C GLN A 372 -5.94 -9.73 45.58
N CYS A 373 -6.72 -10.56 44.88
CA CYS A 373 -7.55 -11.61 45.45
C CYS A 373 -7.00 -13.03 45.23
N ASP A 374 -5.70 -13.17 44.95
CA ASP A 374 -5.06 -14.47 44.78
C ASP A 374 -5.19 -15.31 46.06
N GLU A 375 -5.04 -14.67 47.22
CA GLU A 375 -5.28 -15.25 48.55
C GLU A 375 -6.23 -14.37 49.37
N ILE A 376 -7.33 -14.96 49.86
CA ILE A 376 -8.38 -14.24 50.60
C ILE A 376 -8.51 -14.83 52.00
N LEU A 377 -8.47 -13.98 53.03
CA LEU A 377 -8.76 -14.41 54.40
C LEU A 377 -10.25 -14.84 54.50
N PRO A 378 -10.57 -15.98 55.12
CA PRO A 378 -11.96 -16.33 55.39
C PRO A 378 -12.71 -15.21 56.11
N ASN A 379 -13.97 -14.99 55.72
CA ASN A 379 -14.82 -13.90 56.21
C ASN A 379 -14.31 -12.47 55.90
N SER A 380 -13.33 -12.32 55.00
CA SER A 380 -12.92 -11.02 54.46
C SER A 380 -13.46 -10.82 53.04
N LEU A 381 -13.83 -9.58 52.74
CA LEU A 381 -14.23 -9.15 51.40
C LEU A 381 -12.99 -8.83 50.58
N CYS A 382 -12.87 -9.47 49.42
CA CYS A 382 -11.89 -9.09 48.42
C CYS A 382 -12.60 -8.62 47.15
N GLU A 383 -12.10 -7.54 46.55
CA GLU A 383 -12.68 -6.91 45.36
C GLU A 383 -11.69 -6.94 44.20
N ILE A 384 -12.17 -7.39 43.05
CA ILE A 384 -11.44 -7.36 41.77
C ILE A 384 -12.12 -6.32 40.89
N LYS A 385 -11.33 -5.43 40.30
CA LYS A 385 -11.83 -4.41 39.38
C LYS A 385 -11.67 -4.88 37.94
N LEU A 386 -12.77 -4.81 37.20
CA LEU A 386 -12.88 -5.24 35.82
C LEU A 386 -13.30 -4.04 34.97
N GLN A 387 -12.85 -4.01 33.73
CA GLN A 387 -13.31 -3.06 32.72
C GLN A 387 -13.74 -3.83 31.47
N LEU A 388 -14.92 -3.48 30.96
CA LEU A 388 -15.46 -4.04 29.73
C LEU A 388 -15.34 -3.02 28.61
N THR A 389 -14.79 -3.41 27.47
CA THR A 389 -14.67 -2.55 26.28
C THR A 389 -15.43 -3.18 25.12
N ASN A 390 -16.33 -2.40 24.51
CA ASN A 390 -16.97 -2.81 23.27
C ASN A 390 -15.99 -2.61 22.11
N ILE A 391 -15.60 -3.71 21.47
CA ILE A 391 -14.72 -3.71 20.28
C ILE A 391 -15.51 -4.02 19.00
N GLY A 392 -16.84 -4.12 19.11
CA GLY A 392 -17.76 -4.18 17.98
C GLY A 392 -17.94 -2.82 17.29
N ASN A 393 -18.69 -2.83 16.19
CA ASN A 393 -18.90 -1.66 15.32
C ASN A 393 -20.23 -0.92 15.57
N TYR A 394 -20.91 -1.21 16.69
CA TYR A 394 -22.20 -0.61 17.01
C TYR A 394 -22.42 -0.51 18.52
N MET A 395 -23.44 0.25 18.92
CA MET A 395 -23.88 0.31 20.31
C MET A 395 -24.62 -0.97 20.71
N ASP A 396 -24.06 -1.69 21.67
CA ASP A 396 -24.57 -2.97 22.13
C ASP A 396 -24.88 -2.96 23.62
N ASN A 397 -25.79 -3.86 24.01
CA ASN A 397 -26.12 -4.13 25.40
C ASN A 397 -25.60 -5.52 25.80
N PHE A 398 -24.66 -5.56 26.73
CA PHE A 398 -24.03 -6.77 27.22
C PHE A 398 -24.66 -7.19 28.55
N SER A 399 -24.86 -8.49 28.73
CA SER A 399 -25.23 -9.09 30.02
C SER A 399 -24.03 -9.79 30.63
N LEU A 400 -23.84 -9.60 31.93
CA LEU A 400 -22.76 -10.23 32.68
C LEU A 400 -23.35 -11.21 33.69
N SER A 401 -22.82 -12.42 33.71
CA SER A 401 -23.14 -13.45 34.69
C SER A 401 -21.87 -13.89 35.41
N VAL A 402 -22.04 -14.36 36.65
CA VAL A 402 -20.95 -14.91 37.46
C VAL A 402 -21.34 -16.28 37.97
N GLU A 403 -20.46 -17.25 37.76
CA GLU A 403 -20.59 -18.61 38.25
C GLU A 403 -19.40 -18.94 39.14
N GLN A 404 -19.64 -19.67 40.22
CA GLN A 404 -18.60 -20.10 41.14
C GLN A 404 -18.56 -21.61 41.30
N SER A 405 -17.34 -22.12 41.48
CA SER A 405 -17.05 -23.50 41.85
C SER A 405 -16.18 -23.51 43.11
N GLY A 406 -16.55 -24.35 44.08
CA GLY A 406 -15.94 -24.39 45.41
C GLY A 406 -16.72 -23.57 46.44
N ASN A 407 -16.16 -23.46 47.64
CA ASN A 407 -16.83 -22.83 48.78
C ASN A 407 -16.58 -21.31 48.82
N ILE A 408 -16.94 -20.58 47.76
CA ILE A 408 -16.79 -19.13 47.68
C ILE A 408 -18.11 -18.47 47.28
N GLN A 409 -18.35 -17.25 47.77
CA GLN A 409 -19.45 -16.41 47.32
C GLN A 409 -18.89 -15.34 46.38
N ALA A 410 -19.51 -15.20 45.20
CA ALA A 410 -19.15 -14.23 44.19
C ALA A 410 -20.36 -13.37 43.79
N SER A 411 -20.16 -12.07 43.60
CA SER A 411 -21.19 -11.16 43.11
C SER A 411 -20.59 -10.01 42.31
N LEU A 412 -21.28 -9.60 41.24
CA LEU A 412 -20.92 -8.45 40.42
C LEU A 412 -21.69 -7.20 40.83
N SER A 413 -21.06 -6.02 40.75
CA SER A 413 -21.72 -4.74 40.98
C SER A 413 -22.73 -4.37 39.88
N GLN A 414 -22.55 -4.90 38.67
CA GLN A 414 -23.40 -4.68 37.49
C GLN A 414 -23.57 -5.98 36.72
N THR A 415 -24.79 -6.22 36.20
CA THR A 415 -25.13 -7.43 35.42
C THR A 415 -25.60 -7.12 34.00
N SER A 416 -25.73 -5.84 33.64
CA SER A 416 -26.02 -5.39 32.28
C SER A 416 -25.45 -4.00 32.05
N ILE A 417 -24.82 -3.80 30.90
CA ILE A 417 -24.12 -2.58 30.52
C ILE A 417 -24.34 -2.31 29.03
N THR A 418 -24.69 -1.07 28.69
CA THR A 418 -24.76 -0.59 27.30
C THR A 418 -23.51 0.23 26.98
N LEU A 419 -22.78 -0.14 25.93
CA LEU A 419 -21.58 0.56 25.47
C LEU A 419 -21.72 0.93 24.01
N GLY A 420 -21.34 2.17 23.68
CA GLY A 420 -21.15 2.59 22.29
C GLY A 420 -19.96 1.89 21.63
N GLU A 421 -19.80 2.11 20.35
CA GLU A 421 -18.62 1.65 19.58
C GLU A 421 -17.32 2.17 20.23
N ILE A 422 -16.36 1.25 20.46
CA ILE A 422 -15.03 1.54 21.04
C ILE A 422 -15.09 2.17 22.44
N ALA A 423 -16.25 2.11 23.12
CA ALA A 423 -16.43 2.64 24.46
C ALA A 423 -16.09 1.60 25.52
N SER A 424 -15.44 2.04 26.59
CA SER A 424 -15.18 1.24 27.80
C SER A 424 -16.17 1.60 28.91
N SER A 425 -16.50 0.61 29.74
CA SER A 425 -17.31 0.79 30.94
C SER A 425 -16.54 1.54 32.03
N GLU A 426 -17.30 2.03 33.01
CA GLU A 426 -16.75 2.30 34.35
C GLU A 426 -16.30 0.98 35.01
N GLU A 427 -15.58 1.09 36.14
CA GLU A 427 -15.07 -0.08 36.88
C GLU A 427 -16.23 -0.96 37.37
N ILE A 428 -16.22 -2.22 36.95
CA ILE A 428 -17.12 -3.28 37.41
C ILE A 428 -16.41 -3.99 38.58
N ILE A 429 -17.09 -4.13 39.71
CA ILE A 429 -16.52 -4.72 40.92
C ILE A 429 -17.01 -6.16 41.03
N LEU A 430 -16.08 -7.11 41.05
CA LEU A 430 -16.33 -8.49 41.45
C LEU A 430 -15.95 -8.65 42.93
N SER A 431 -16.94 -8.93 43.76
CA SER A 431 -16.78 -9.19 45.19
C SER A 431 -16.66 -10.69 45.45
N LEU A 432 -15.63 -11.10 46.17
CA LEU A 432 -15.32 -12.48 46.54
C LEU A 432 -15.19 -12.63 48.06
N VAL A 433 -15.87 -13.64 48.62
CA VAL A 433 -15.83 -13.94 50.07
C VAL A 433 -15.78 -15.44 50.30
N PHE A 434 -14.78 -15.91 51.04
CA PHE A 434 -14.79 -17.26 51.61
C PHE A 434 -15.58 -17.28 52.92
N PRO A 435 -16.44 -18.29 53.17
CA PRO A 435 -17.05 -18.50 54.47
C PRO A 435 -16.01 -18.67 55.60
N GLU A 436 -16.34 -18.25 56.82
CA GLU A 436 -15.44 -18.19 57.99
C GLU A 436 -14.67 -19.50 58.26
N ASN A 437 -15.32 -20.66 58.14
CA ASN A 437 -14.71 -21.96 58.44
C ASN A 437 -14.05 -22.63 57.23
N THR A 438 -13.69 -21.88 56.20
CA THR A 438 -13.05 -22.44 55.01
C THR A 438 -11.64 -22.91 55.34
N THR A 439 -11.34 -24.17 54.97
CA THR A 439 -10.00 -24.75 55.08
C THR A 439 -9.01 -23.92 54.28
N ALA A 440 -7.88 -23.58 54.88
CA ALA A 440 -6.80 -22.92 54.18
C ALA A 440 -6.33 -23.73 52.96
N GLU A 441 -5.74 -23.05 51.98
CA GLU A 441 -5.33 -23.64 50.69
C GLU A 441 -6.49 -24.20 49.85
N THR A 442 -7.75 -24.05 50.29
CA THR A 442 -8.90 -24.40 49.45
C THR A 442 -8.95 -23.46 48.26
N THR A 443 -8.84 -24.02 47.06
CA THR A 443 -8.98 -23.28 45.82
C THR A 443 -10.46 -23.20 45.43
N ALA A 444 -10.87 -22.01 45.00
CA ALA A 444 -12.15 -21.78 44.38
C ALA A 444 -11.94 -21.15 43.00
N THR A 445 -12.90 -21.33 42.13
CA THR A 445 -12.85 -20.81 40.77
C THR A 445 -14.11 -19.99 40.52
N THR A 446 -13.92 -18.76 40.04
CA THR A 446 -15.00 -17.87 39.67
C THR A 446 -14.90 -17.57 38.18
N THR A 447 -15.95 -17.86 37.44
CA THR A 447 -16.05 -17.61 36.01
C THR A 447 -17.03 -16.48 35.78
N ILE A 448 -16.60 -15.44 35.06
CA ILE A 448 -17.42 -14.34 34.60
C ILE A 448 -17.68 -14.56 33.13
N THR A 449 -18.94 -14.50 32.71
CA THR A 449 -19.33 -14.65 31.31
C THR A 449 -20.03 -13.39 30.84
N VAL A 450 -19.64 -12.93 29.65
CA VAL A 450 -20.24 -11.80 28.95
C VAL A 450 -21.04 -12.33 27.79
N GLU A 451 -22.33 -12.03 27.78
CA GLU A 451 -23.29 -12.48 26.78
C GLU A 451 -23.92 -11.30 26.06
N HIS A 452 -24.31 -11.53 24.82
CA HIS A 452 -25.14 -10.65 24.02
C HIS A 452 -26.41 -11.38 23.59
N GLU A 453 -27.57 -10.71 23.65
CA GLU A 453 -28.89 -11.34 23.46
C GLU A 453 -29.02 -12.17 22.17
N LYS A 454 -28.40 -11.71 21.08
CA LYS A 454 -28.50 -12.37 19.76
C LYS A 454 -27.41 -13.39 19.47
N VAL A 455 -26.20 -13.17 20.01
CA VAL A 455 -25.00 -13.96 19.65
C VAL A 455 -24.71 -15.02 20.72
N GLY A 456 -25.23 -14.84 21.94
CA GLY A 456 -24.93 -15.67 23.09
C GLY A 456 -23.64 -15.21 23.77
N GLU A 457 -22.88 -16.15 24.30
CA GLU A 457 -21.59 -15.90 24.95
C GLU A 457 -20.57 -15.31 23.98
N LEU A 458 -20.04 -14.14 24.32
CA LEU A 458 -18.98 -13.47 23.56
C LEU A 458 -17.60 -13.72 24.17
N GLN A 459 -17.53 -13.74 25.50
CA GLN A 459 -16.28 -13.95 26.23
C GLN A 459 -16.56 -14.55 27.61
N SER A 460 -15.65 -15.38 28.08
CA SER A 460 -15.63 -15.86 29.46
C SER A 460 -14.23 -15.72 30.05
N PHE A 461 -14.18 -15.39 31.34
CA PHE A 461 -12.96 -15.12 32.07
C PHE A 461 -12.99 -15.84 33.42
N THR A 462 -11.94 -16.59 33.73
CA THR A 462 -11.88 -17.43 34.93
C THR A 462 -10.78 -16.96 35.87
N ILE A 463 -11.13 -16.78 37.14
CA ILE A 463 -10.24 -16.37 38.23
C ILE A 463 -10.15 -17.52 39.23
N GLN A 464 -8.92 -17.86 39.62
CA GLN A 464 -8.67 -18.81 40.70
C GLN A 464 -8.24 -18.05 41.94
N THR A 465 -8.88 -18.35 43.07
CA THR A 465 -8.57 -17.74 44.36
C THR A 465 -8.39 -18.81 45.42
N THR A 466 -7.54 -18.55 46.40
CA THR A 466 -7.20 -19.51 47.45
C THR A 466 -7.57 -18.95 48.81
N ALA A 467 -8.13 -19.79 49.69
CA ALA A 467 -8.37 -19.40 51.07
C ALA A 467 -7.04 -19.28 51.83
N LYS A 468 -6.75 -18.09 52.35
CA LYS A 468 -5.54 -17.80 53.11
C LYS A 468 -5.52 -18.55 54.45
N GLY A 469 -4.35 -19.06 54.82
CA GLY A 469 -4.10 -19.68 56.12
C GLY A 469 -4.11 -18.66 57.26
N VAL A 470 -4.84 -18.99 58.32
CA VAL A 470 -4.86 -18.31 59.61
C VAL A 470 -4.38 -19.32 60.64
N LEU A 471 -3.18 -19.08 61.16
CA LEU A 471 -2.58 -19.87 62.23
C LEU A 471 -2.99 -19.23 63.55
N LEU A 472 -3.59 -20.00 64.44
CA LEU A 472 -4.01 -19.51 65.75
C LEU A 472 -3.97 -20.64 66.78
N TRP A 473 -3.11 -20.50 67.79
CA TRP A 473 -3.02 -21.42 68.92
C TRP A 473 -3.52 -20.74 70.19
N SER A 474 -4.28 -21.47 71.01
CA SER A 474 -4.70 -20.99 72.33
C SER A 474 -4.32 -21.97 73.44
N LEU A 475 -3.86 -21.43 74.57
CA LEU A 475 -3.60 -22.20 75.78
C LEU A 475 -4.93 -22.44 76.50
N ILE A 476 -5.33 -23.70 76.60
CA ILE A 476 -6.56 -24.12 77.27
C ILE A 476 -6.30 -24.36 78.76
N ASP A 477 -5.20 -25.03 79.08
CA ASP A 477 -4.89 -25.48 80.44
C ASP A 477 -3.37 -25.56 80.68
N ALA A 478 -2.93 -25.11 81.86
CA ALA A 478 -1.55 -25.19 82.31
C ALA A 478 -1.53 -25.39 83.83
N GLU A 479 -1.22 -26.62 84.25
CA GLU A 479 -1.22 -27.01 85.66
C GLU A 479 0.18 -27.43 86.09
N GLN A 480 0.55 -27.12 87.33
CA GLN A 480 1.75 -27.64 87.98
C GLN A 480 1.41 -28.34 89.30
N ASN A 481 2.11 -29.43 89.60
CA ASN A 481 1.94 -30.17 90.83
C ASN A 481 3.30 -30.66 91.34
N LEU A 482 3.60 -30.45 92.62
CA LEU A 482 4.82 -30.93 93.26
C LEU A 482 4.58 -32.29 93.91
N GLY A 483 5.21 -33.33 93.35
CA GLY A 483 5.14 -34.68 93.89
C GLY A 483 5.96 -34.86 95.17
N ALA A 484 5.66 -35.91 95.94
CA ALA A 484 6.44 -36.32 97.11
C ALA A 484 7.88 -36.75 96.77
N ASP A 485 8.14 -37.04 95.49
CA ASP A 485 9.45 -37.32 94.90
C ASP A 485 10.22 -36.05 94.51
N GLN A 486 9.71 -34.87 94.89
CA GLN A 486 10.25 -33.55 94.56
C GLN A 486 10.33 -33.25 93.07
N LYS A 487 9.57 -33.97 92.25
CA LYS A 487 9.38 -33.64 90.85
C LYS A 487 8.20 -32.70 90.70
N LEU A 488 8.48 -31.49 90.22
CA LEU A 488 7.47 -30.56 89.72
C LEU A 488 6.95 -31.10 88.39
N SER A 489 5.76 -31.70 88.40
CA SER A 489 5.06 -32.17 87.20
C SER A 489 4.22 -31.05 86.62
N MET A 490 4.33 -30.82 85.31
CA MET A 490 3.61 -29.80 84.56
C MET A 490 2.77 -30.47 83.48
N LYS A 491 1.54 -30.00 83.28
CA LYS A 491 0.62 -30.44 82.23
C LYS A 491 0.21 -29.21 81.42
N VAL A 492 0.32 -29.31 80.10
CA VAL A 492 -0.04 -28.23 79.17
C VAL A 492 -1.00 -28.76 78.11
N VAL A 493 -2.06 -28.01 77.85
CA VAL A 493 -3.06 -28.30 76.81
C VAL A 493 -3.22 -27.08 75.90
N LEU A 494 -2.99 -27.28 74.61
CA LEU A 494 -3.12 -26.26 73.56
C LEU A 494 -4.22 -26.66 72.58
N LEU A 495 -4.96 -25.70 72.04
CA LEU A 495 -5.97 -25.93 71.00
C LEU A 495 -5.53 -25.24 69.70
N ASN A 496 -5.54 -25.98 68.59
CA ASN A 496 -5.40 -25.40 67.26
C ASN A 496 -6.75 -24.76 66.88
N GLN A 497 -6.84 -23.42 66.91
CA GLN A 497 -8.02 -22.64 66.52
C GLN A 497 -7.89 -22.04 65.11
N GLY A 498 -6.78 -22.30 64.42
CA GLY A 498 -6.57 -21.86 63.04
C GLY A 498 -7.47 -22.60 62.05
N ASN A 499 -7.51 -22.11 60.81
CA ASN A 499 -8.14 -22.80 59.68
C ASN A 499 -7.14 -23.67 58.88
N TYR A 500 -5.95 -23.91 59.46
CA TYR A 500 -4.84 -24.69 58.90
C TYR A 500 -4.49 -25.89 59.81
N ASP A 501 -4.14 -27.05 59.23
CA ASP A 501 -3.59 -28.18 59.99
C ASP A 501 -2.11 -27.90 60.25
N ASP A 502 -1.78 -27.45 61.45
CA ASP A 502 -0.46 -26.89 61.77
C ASP A 502 0.43 -27.89 62.54
N GLY A 503 1.74 -27.66 62.56
CA GLY A 503 2.69 -28.35 63.43
C GLY A 503 3.12 -27.50 64.61
N LEU A 504 3.61 -28.14 65.66
CA LEU A 504 4.07 -27.49 66.89
C LEU A 504 5.46 -28.01 67.28
N GLN A 505 6.41 -27.11 67.44
CA GLN A 505 7.71 -27.36 68.06
C GLN A 505 7.70 -26.86 69.51
N VAL A 506 8.05 -27.74 70.44
CA VAL A 506 8.06 -27.46 71.87
C VAL A 506 9.46 -27.63 72.42
N SER A 507 9.96 -26.68 73.19
CA SER A 507 11.24 -26.76 73.89
C SER A 507 11.13 -26.32 75.34
N ILE A 508 11.91 -26.94 76.23
CA ILE A 508 11.90 -26.65 77.67
C ILE A 508 13.26 -26.13 78.15
N SER A 509 13.24 -25.16 79.05
CA SER A 509 14.42 -24.59 79.70
C SER A 509 14.20 -24.38 81.19
N SER A 510 15.28 -24.41 81.97
CA SER A 510 15.26 -24.19 83.42
C SER A 510 16.27 -23.12 83.81
N SER A 511 15.92 -22.28 84.79
CA SER A 511 16.83 -21.27 85.36
C SER A 511 17.92 -21.86 86.27
N HIS A 512 17.78 -23.12 86.69
CA HIS A 512 18.71 -23.79 87.61
C HIS A 512 19.27 -25.07 86.99
N MET A 513 20.47 -25.46 87.42
CA MET A 513 21.10 -26.72 87.02
C MET A 513 20.38 -27.88 87.72
N THR A 514 19.31 -28.38 87.10
CA THR A 514 18.50 -29.50 87.61
C THR A 514 18.12 -30.47 86.50
N ASN A 515 17.66 -31.67 86.87
CA ASN A 515 17.11 -32.62 85.92
C ASN A 515 15.67 -32.25 85.59
N PHE A 516 15.39 -32.05 84.30
CA PHE A 516 14.05 -31.79 83.78
C PHE A 516 13.89 -32.46 82.42
N THR A 517 12.67 -32.78 82.00
CA THR A 517 12.41 -33.39 80.69
C THR A 517 10.98 -33.12 80.26
N LEU A 518 10.76 -33.13 78.94
CA LEU A 518 9.44 -33.23 78.34
C LEU A 518 8.99 -34.70 78.31
N ILE A 519 7.68 -34.89 78.33
CA ILE A 519 6.98 -36.14 78.04
C ILE A 519 6.10 -35.84 76.82
N PRO A 520 6.61 -36.12 75.61
CA PRO A 520 5.88 -35.81 74.39
C PRO A 520 4.62 -36.67 74.21
N PRO A 521 3.61 -36.19 73.47
CA PRO A 521 2.44 -36.97 73.09
C PRO A 521 2.79 -38.07 72.09
N SER A 522 1.85 -39.01 71.88
CA SER A 522 1.98 -40.04 70.86
C SER A 522 2.10 -39.41 69.46
N GLY A 523 3.08 -39.86 68.68
CA GLY A 523 3.31 -39.38 67.31
C GLY A 523 4.24 -38.16 67.19
N ALA A 524 4.74 -37.62 68.31
CA ALA A 524 5.76 -36.59 68.30
C ALA A 524 7.16 -37.18 67.99
N ILE A 525 7.99 -36.37 67.34
CA ILE A 525 9.38 -36.67 66.98
C ILE A 525 10.29 -35.96 67.99
N PHE A 526 11.24 -36.70 68.58
CA PHE A 526 12.14 -36.19 69.61
C PHE A 526 13.48 -36.94 69.59
N GLU A 527 14.49 -36.37 70.26
CA GLU A 527 15.82 -36.96 70.36
C GLU A 527 15.83 -38.23 71.23
N ASP A 528 16.61 -39.24 70.82
CA ASP A 528 16.80 -40.49 71.59
C ASP A 528 17.75 -40.24 72.78
N SER A 529 17.22 -39.64 73.83
CA SER A 529 17.91 -39.24 75.06
C SER A 529 17.05 -39.56 76.27
N GLU A 530 17.68 -39.91 77.40
CA GLU A 530 16.98 -40.09 78.68
C GLU A 530 16.29 -38.81 79.17
N SER A 531 16.68 -37.64 78.64
CA SER A 531 16.12 -36.33 78.98
C SER A 531 15.78 -35.54 77.72
N ILE A 532 14.51 -35.57 77.33
CA ILE A 532 13.96 -34.90 76.15
C ILE A 532 13.87 -33.38 76.41
N ARG A 533 14.56 -32.58 75.60
CA ARG A 533 14.61 -31.10 75.71
C ARG A 533 13.69 -30.38 74.74
N SER A 534 13.36 -31.03 73.63
CA SER A 534 12.40 -30.54 72.65
C SER A 534 11.70 -31.72 71.96
N PHE A 535 10.53 -31.45 71.39
CA PHE A 535 9.86 -32.36 70.47
C PHE A 535 9.11 -31.55 69.40
N GLU A 536 8.86 -32.20 68.27
CA GLU A 536 8.08 -31.67 67.16
C GLU A 536 6.87 -32.57 66.91
N MET A 537 5.73 -31.96 66.62
CA MET A 537 4.53 -32.67 66.22
C MET A 537 3.98 -32.03 64.96
N PHE A 538 3.86 -32.80 63.88
CA PHE A 538 3.37 -32.31 62.59
C PHE A 538 1.87 -32.63 62.44
N GLN A 539 1.16 -31.81 61.66
CA GLN A 539 -0.22 -32.06 61.22
C GLN A 539 -1.22 -32.25 62.38
N ILE A 540 -1.19 -31.37 63.37
CA ILE A 540 -2.21 -31.30 64.42
C ILE A 540 -3.49 -30.74 63.80
N PRO A 541 -4.59 -31.51 63.70
CA PRO A 541 -5.80 -31.08 63.03
C PRO A 541 -6.41 -29.83 63.66
N ARG A 542 -7.18 -29.10 62.87
CA ARG A 542 -7.95 -27.94 63.35
C ARG A 542 -8.96 -28.32 64.42
N ASN A 543 -9.20 -27.41 65.35
CA ASN A 543 -10.07 -27.58 66.51
C ASN A 543 -9.72 -28.83 67.36
N SER A 544 -8.45 -29.25 67.34
CA SER A 544 -7.97 -30.37 68.15
C SER A 544 -7.00 -29.93 69.23
N GLU A 545 -7.03 -30.65 70.36
CA GLU A 545 -6.20 -30.37 71.52
C GLU A 545 -4.88 -31.16 71.48
N CYS A 546 -3.77 -30.47 71.69
CA CYS A 546 -2.45 -31.06 71.89
C CYS A 546 -2.13 -31.08 73.39
N HIS A 547 -1.93 -32.29 73.93
CA HIS A 547 -1.62 -32.50 75.34
C HIS A 547 -0.19 -32.99 75.50
N PHE A 548 0.60 -32.33 76.33
CA PHE A 548 1.91 -32.83 76.71
C PHE A 548 2.19 -32.57 78.18
N ARG A 549 3.20 -33.27 78.71
CA ARG A 549 3.62 -33.13 80.10
C ARG A 549 5.10 -32.80 80.18
N ALA A 550 5.53 -32.24 81.28
CA ALA A 550 6.93 -32.04 81.61
C ALA A 550 7.15 -32.33 83.08
N TRP A 551 8.39 -32.62 83.48
CA TRP A 551 8.74 -32.57 84.90
C TRP A 551 10.13 -31.97 85.11
N ALA A 552 10.33 -31.35 86.28
CA ALA A 552 11.61 -30.84 86.73
C ALA A 552 11.85 -31.22 88.20
N LEU A 553 13.05 -31.65 88.53
CA LEU A 553 13.44 -31.93 89.91
C LEU A 553 13.68 -30.60 90.63
N VAL A 554 13.12 -30.41 91.82
CA VAL A 554 13.32 -29.20 92.62
C VAL A 554 14.58 -29.39 93.49
N PRO A 555 15.66 -28.61 93.29
CA PRO A 555 16.88 -28.74 94.10
C PRO A 555 16.61 -28.47 95.58
N GLN A 556 17.32 -29.16 96.48
CA GLN A 556 17.08 -29.06 97.94
C GLN A 556 18.22 -28.42 98.74
N ASP A 557 19.42 -28.30 98.17
CA ASP A 557 20.63 -27.92 98.90
C ASP A 557 21.24 -26.61 98.36
N ILE A 558 20.44 -25.53 98.33
CA ILE A 558 20.91 -24.21 97.89
C ILE A 558 21.09 -23.29 99.10
N SER A 559 22.28 -22.68 99.21
CA SER A 559 22.69 -21.80 100.32
C SER A 559 21.93 -20.47 100.38
N THR A 560 21.39 -20.03 99.25
CA THR A 560 20.49 -18.88 99.14
C THR A 560 19.19 -19.39 98.52
N GLY A 561 18.11 -19.41 99.29
CA GLY A 561 16.78 -19.79 98.78
C GLY A 561 16.39 -18.97 97.54
N GLY A 562 15.54 -19.52 96.67
CA GLY A 562 15.20 -18.94 95.38
C GLY A 562 13.95 -19.54 94.74
N ASN A 563 13.66 -19.21 93.47
CA ASN A 563 12.56 -19.79 92.71
C ASN A 563 13.11 -20.55 91.49
N LEU A 564 12.76 -21.83 91.36
CA LEU A 564 12.94 -22.59 90.13
C LEU A 564 11.96 -22.04 89.09
N GLU A 565 12.48 -21.56 87.97
CA GLU A 565 11.68 -21.13 86.82
C GLU A 565 11.87 -22.13 85.69
N ILE A 566 10.76 -22.67 85.19
CA ILE A 566 10.72 -23.53 84.02
C ILE A 566 9.99 -22.78 82.92
N ASN A 567 10.64 -22.57 81.79
CA ASN A 567 10.06 -21.92 80.63
C ASN A 567 9.93 -22.93 79.49
N ILE A 568 8.69 -23.13 79.04
CA ILE A 568 8.37 -23.93 77.86
C ILE A 568 8.11 -22.96 76.71
N LYS A 569 8.94 -23.01 75.67
CA LYS A 569 8.77 -22.26 74.43
C LYS A 569 8.01 -23.15 73.44
N LEU A 570 6.95 -22.59 72.87
CA LEU A 570 6.09 -23.20 71.87
C LEU A 570 6.22 -22.38 70.60
N MET A 571 6.40 -23.03 69.46
CA MET A 571 6.54 -22.39 68.15
C MET A 571 5.72 -23.17 67.13
N SER A 572 4.91 -22.46 66.33
CA SER A 572 4.27 -23.09 65.17
C SER A 572 5.35 -23.52 64.17
N ILE A 573 5.16 -24.67 63.52
CA ILE A 573 6.05 -25.13 62.45
C ILE A 573 5.73 -24.41 61.13
N SER A 574 4.48 -23.98 60.93
CA SER A 574 4.06 -23.26 59.72
C SER A 574 4.37 -21.77 59.79
N ASP A 575 4.61 -21.22 60.99
CA ASP A 575 4.98 -19.81 61.20
C ASP A 575 5.91 -19.64 62.42
N ASP A 576 7.20 -19.46 62.15
CA ASP A 576 8.24 -19.28 63.16
C ASP A 576 8.06 -18.01 64.01
N ASP A 577 7.25 -17.04 63.58
CA ASP A 577 6.97 -15.82 64.33
C ASP A 577 5.90 -16.02 65.42
N GLN A 578 5.11 -17.10 65.34
CA GLN A 578 4.14 -17.47 66.38
C GLN A 578 4.82 -18.23 67.52
N ILE A 579 5.35 -17.47 68.48
CA ILE A 579 6.00 -18.01 69.67
C ILE A 579 5.18 -17.72 70.91
N PHE A 580 4.89 -18.76 71.68
CA PHE A 580 4.26 -18.66 72.99
C PHE A 580 5.19 -19.20 74.07
N TYR A 581 5.08 -18.64 75.28
CA TYR A 581 5.85 -19.09 76.44
C TYR A 581 4.89 -19.50 77.55
N VAL A 582 5.11 -20.68 78.12
CA VAL A 582 4.44 -21.14 79.34
C VAL A 582 5.49 -21.22 80.44
N GLY A 583 5.37 -20.32 81.41
CA GLY A 583 6.26 -20.23 82.57
C GLY A 583 5.66 -20.90 83.80
N PHE A 584 6.45 -21.72 84.48
CA PHE A 584 6.11 -22.35 85.75
C PHE A 584 7.13 -21.94 86.81
N ASN A 585 6.66 -21.68 88.04
CA ASN A 585 7.52 -21.26 89.14
C ASN A 585 7.33 -22.13 90.39
N GLN A 586 8.42 -22.48 91.04
CA GLN A 586 8.39 -23.25 92.28
C GLN A 586 9.42 -22.71 93.27
N SER A 587 8.99 -22.38 94.48
CA SER A 587 9.90 -21.89 95.53
C SER A 587 10.80 -23.01 96.05
N ILE A 588 12.07 -22.66 96.26
CA ILE A 588 13.12 -23.52 96.81
C ILE A 588 13.49 -23.01 98.21
N PRO A 589 13.30 -23.80 99.27
CA PRO A 589 13.68 -23.42 100.62
C PRO A 589 15.21 -23.38 100.77
N ALA A 590 15.73 -22.42 101.54
CA ALA A 590 17.16 -22.37 101.90
C ALA A 590 17.48 -23.38 103.02
N VAL A 591 18.59 -24.11 102.90
CA VAL A 591 19.15 -24.94 103.99
C VAL A 591 20.26 -24.12 104.67
N GLY A 592 20.00 -23.68 105.92
CA GLY A 592 20.58 -22.45 106.47
C GLY A 592 21.94 -22.50 107.17
N ASP A 593 22.40 -21.31 107.62
CA ASP A 593 23.11 -21.07 108.88
C ASP A 593 22.92 -19.58 109.29
N ASP A 594 22.48 -19.33 110.53
CA ASP A 594 22.05 -18.04 111.08
C ASP A 594 23.21 -17.09 111.48
N ASN A 595 24.44 -17.32 110.99
CA ASN A 595 25.63 -16.58 111.44
C ASN A 595 26.55 -16.09 110.31
N ALA A 596 25.99 -15.42 109.30
CA ALA A 596 26.79 -14.56 108.42
C ALA A 596 26.97 -13.17 109.08
N GLU A 597 28.09 -13.01 109.79
CA GLU A 597 28.54 -11.75 110.37
C GLU A 597 28.53 -10.60 109.35
N LYS A 598 28.02 -9.45 109.80
CA LYS A 598 28.12 -8.16 109.11
C LYS A 598 29.58 -7.75 108.93
N PHE A 599 30.16 -8.06 107.79
CA PHE A 599 31.36 -7.37 107.31
C PHE A 599 30.95 -6.11 106.53
N PHE A 600 31.25 -4.94 107.09
CA PHE A 600 31.81 -3.73 106.43
C PHE A 600 31.64 -2.51 107.34
N SER A 601 32.55 -2.32 108.29
CA SER A 601 32.83 -1.00 108.85
C SER A 601 33.99 -0.40 108.04
N VAL A 602 33.67 0.48 107.09
CA VAL A 602 34.67 1.23 106.32
C VAL A 602 35.13 2.44 107.15
N ASP A 603 36.44 2.53 107.35
CA ASP A 603 37.15 3.64 107.99
C ASP A 603 37.07 4.93 107.14
N VAL A 604 36.42 5.94 107.69
CA VAL A 604 36.09 7.23 107.03
C VAL A 604 37.32 8.15 106.88
N GLY A 605 38.49 7.77 107.43
CA GLY A 605 39.74 8.54 107.30
C GLY A 605 40.44 8.45 105.93
N SER A 606 40.10 7.47 105.08
CA SER A 606 40.80 7.21 103.80
C SER A 606 40.16 7.87 102.56
N TRP A 607 38.98 8.48 102.70
CA TRP A 607 38.21 9.00 101.56
C TRP A 607 38.77 10.31 100.97
N ALA A 608 39.43 11.15 101.77
CA ALA A 608 39.90 12.46 101.30
C ALA A 608 41.06 12.36 100.29
N ASN A 609 41.99 11.42 100.47
CA ASN A 609 43.07 11.18 99.51
C ASN A 609 42.60 10.41 98.26
N THR A 610 41.55 9.59 98.40
CA THR A 610 41.00 8.80 97.28
C THR A 610 40.15 9.66 96.34
N LEU A 611 39.39 10.64 96.88
CA LEU A 611 38.66 11.63 96.07
C LEU A 611 39.59 12.56 95.28
N GLY A 612 40.71 12.99 95.87
CA GLY A 612 41.71 13.80 95.18
C GLY A 612 42.36 13.06 93.99
N ALA A 613 42.65 11.77 94.15
CA ALA A 613 43.22 10.94 93.09
C ALA A 613 42.23 10.63 91.96
N ILE A 614 40.95 10.41 92.27
CA ILE A 614 39.89 10.18 91.26
C ILE A 614 39.65 11.46 90.44
N ILE A 615 39.61 12.64 91.07
CA ILE A 615 39.45 13.91 90.35
C ILE A 615 40.66 14.19 89.45
N ALA A 616 41.88 13.90 89.93
CA ALA A 616 43.10 14.02 89.13
C ALA A 616 43.23 12.95 88.01
N ALA A 617 42.61 11.78 88.16
CA ALA A 617 42.61 10.74 87.11
C ALA A 617 41.56 11.01 86.01
N TRP A 618 40.45 11.67 86.34
CA TRP A 618 39.32 11.87 85.42
C TRP A 618 39.28 13.24 84.72
N TRP A 619 40.16 14.19 85.06
CA TRP A 619 40.18 15.51 84.40
C TRP A 619 40.43 15.39 82.88
N GLY A 620 41.25 14.42 82.45
CA GLY A 620 41.49 14.14 81.02
C GLY A 620 40.26 13.60 80.30
N PHE A 621 39.45 12.76 80.96
CA PHE A 621 38.18 12.27 80.42
C PHE A 621 37.16 13.42 80.27
N CYS A 622 37.01 14.25 81.32
CA CYS A 622 36.13 15.43 81.27
C CYS A 622 36.57 16.46 80.23
N ALA A 623 37.88 16.70 80.07
CA ALA A 623 38.42 17.57 79.03
C ALA A 623 38.16 17.03 77.63
N SER A 624 38.29 15.71 77.41
CA SER A 624 37.98 15.07 76.12
C SER A 624 36.49 15.15 75.78
N LEU A 625 35.59 15.00 76.77
CA LEU A 625 34.14 15.10 76.59
C LEU A 625 33.73 16.53 76.20
N LEU A 626 34.34 17.55 76.81
CA LEU A 626 34.13 18.95 76.44
C LEU A 626 34.64 19.27 75.04
N LEU A 627 35.78 18.70 74.63
CA LEU A 627 36.34 18.87 73.30
C LEU A 627 35.48 18.16 72.23
N ALA A 628 34.96 16.97 72.54
CA ALA A 628 34.00 16.26 71.70
C ALA A 628 32.68 17.04 71.56
N LEU A 629 32.13 17.60 72.65
CA LEU A 629 30.95 18.47 72.61
C LEU A 629 31.21 19.73 71.78
N PHE A 630 32.40 20.30 71.83
CA PHE A 630 32.77 21.45 71.00
C PHE A 630 32.87 21.09 69.52
N VAL A 631 33.44 19.93 69.18
CA VAL A 631 33.51 19.41 67.80
C VAL A 631 32.12 19.08 67.27
N VAL A 632 31.27 18.42 68.06
CA VAL A 632 29.88 18.12 67.68
C VAL A 632 29.06 19.41 67.50
N LYS A 633 29.22 20.40 68.38
CA LYS A 633 28.56 21.71 68.24
C LYS A 633 29.02 22.46 66.99
N LYS A 634 30.32 22.40 66.66
CA LYS A 634 30.87 22.98 65.42
C LYS A 634 30.37 22.22 64.18
N ALA A 635 30.36 20.90 64.22
CA ALA A 635 29.86 20.04 63.14
C ALA A 635 28.35 20.24 62.91
N TYR A 636 27.56 20.39 63.97
CA TYR A 636 26.12 20.69 63.88
C TYR A 636 25.86 22.08 63.30
N SER A 637 26.65 23.09 63.70
CA SER A 637 26.58 24.45 63.13
C SER A 637 26.92 24.48 61.63
N ASP A 638 27.98 23.78 61.22
CA ASP A 638 28.37 23.66 59.80
C ASP A 638 27.36 22.84 58.99
N ARG A 639 26.79 21.78 59.56
CA ARG A 639 25.72 20.98 58.93
C ARG A 639 24.44 21.80 58.76
N LYS A 640 24.07 22.64 59.73
CA LYS A 640 22.94 23.58 59.64
C LYS A 640 23.16 24.65 58.57
N LYS A 641 24.38 25.18 58.41
CA LYS A 641 24.73 26.11 57.33
C LYS A 641 24.74 25.47 55.94
N ARG A 642 25.09 24.17 55.83
CA ARG A 642 25.02 23.40 54.57
C ARG A 642 23.62 22.92 54.19
N LEU A 643 22.73 22.74 55.17
CA LEU A 643 21.34 22.28 54.96
C LEU A 643 20.33 23.41 54.73
N GLN A 644 20.67 24.67 55.06
CA GLN A 644 19.82 25.84 54.76
C GLN A 644 19.44 25.99 53.26
N PRO A 645 20.32 25.77 52.28
CA PRO A 645 19.93 25.80 50.87
C PRO A 645 19.16 24.54 50.38
N LEU A 646 19.15 23.43 51.15
CA LEU A 646 18.43 22.20 50.81
C LEU A 646 16.99 22.18 51.36
N PHE A 647 16.74 22.79 52.52
CA PHE A 647 15.39 22.88 53.10
C PHE A 647 14.49 23.94 52.44
N ASN A 648 15.06 24.93 51.76
CA ASN A 648 14.29 25.87 50.93
C ASN A 648 13.91 25.29 49.55
N ALA A 649 14.36 24.07 49.22
CA ALA A 649 14.19 23.46 47.90
C ALA A 649 13.30 22.20 47.89
N SER A 650 12.68 21.79 49.01
CA SER A 650 11.89 20.54 49.03
C SER A 650 10.79 20.47 50.10
N THR A 651 9.78 21.31 49.94
CA THR A 651 8.36 21.14 50.35
C THR A 651 7.60 21.92 49.26
N GLU A 652 6.70 21.39 48.44
CA GLU A 652 5.67 20.35 48.60
C GLU A 652 5.17 20.02 47.16
N PRO A 653 4.78 18.77 46.84
CA PRO A 653 4.19 18.43 45.54
C PRO A 653 2.66 18.58 45.59
N ASP A 654 2.07 19.28 44.63
CA ASP A 654 0.61 19.29 44.42
C ASP A 654 0.25 19.06 42.95
N GLU A 655 -0.83 18.30 42.77
CA GLU A 655 -1.37 17.67 41.56
C GLU A 655 -1.71 18.61 40.38
N PRO A 656 -1.83 18.08 39.14
CA PRO A 656 -2.13 18.88 37.96
C PRO A 656 -3.63 18.90 37.65
N LYS A 657 -4.26 20.09 37.59
CA LYS A 657 -5.34 20.38 36.63
C LYS A 657 -5.31 21.83 36.12
N ARG A 658 -4.97 21.90 34.82
CA ARG A 658 -5.40 22.78 33.70
C ARG A 658 -5.30 24.32 33.76
N SER A 659 -4.85 24.82 32.60
CA SER A 659 -5.06 26.14 31.95
C SER A 659 -4.23 27.35 32.42
N ASP A 660 -3.18 27.67 31.65
CA ASP A 660 -3.02 28.90 30.85
C ASP A 660 -1.54 29.28 30.70
N LEU A 661 -0.93 28.83 29.58
CA LEU A 661 0.42 29.20 29.19
C LEU A 661 0.40 30.57 28.50
N ASN A 662 0.52 31.63 29.29
CA ASN A 662 1.02 32.91 28.77
C ASN A 662 2.54 32.82 28.63
N MET A 663 2.98 32.74 27.38
CA MET A 663 4.38 32.86 26.99
C MET A 663 4.94 34.22 27.41
N ILE A 664 5.86 34.24 28.38
CA ILE A 664 6.78 35.37 28.55
C ILE A 664 7.91 35.18 27.54
N GLN A 665 7.78 35.91 26.44
CA GLN A 665 8.74 36.01 25.36
C GLN A 665 10.05 36.62 25.89
N LYS A 666 11.08 35.79 26.05
CA LYS A 666 12.45 36.26 26.29
C LYS A 666 12.98 36.76 24.94
N THR A 667 13.00 38.07 24.75
CA THR A 667 13.49 38.70 23.52
C THR A 667 14.96 38.34 23.30
N ALA A 668 15.23 37.67 22.18
CA ALA A 668 16.56 37.49 21.63
C ALA A 668 17.13 38.87 21.24
N PRO A 669 18.46 39.07 21.28
CA PRO A 669 19.05 40.32 20.82
C PRO A 669 18.78 40.50 19.32
N GLU A 670 18.20 41.63 18.93
CA GLU A 670 18.07 42.02 17.53
C GLU A 670 19.45 42.38 16.97
N ILE A 671 20.03 41.44 16.24
CA ILE A 671 21.19 41.67 15.39
C ILE A 671 20.71 41.79 13.94
N SER A 672 21.28 42.72 13.18
CA SER A 672 20.86 42.92 11.78
C SER A 672 21.23 41.70 10.93
N LYS A 673 20.51 41.51 9.82
CA LYS A 673 20.75 40.40 8.89
C LYS A 673 22.20 40.37 8.44
N GLU A 674 22.82 41.53 8.24
CA GLU A 674 24.24 41.69 7.86
C GLU A 674 25.20 41.28 8.97
N GLN A 675 24.90 41.60 10.23
CA GLN A 675 25.72 41.20 11.37
C GLN A 675 25.68 39.70 11.60
N PHE A 676 24.51 39.08 11.38
CA PHE A 676 24.36 37.63 11.47
C PHE A 676 25.12 36.91 10.33
N THR A 677 25.02 37.39 9.08
CA THR A 677 25.78 36.79 7.98
C THR A 677 27.28 36.93 8.16
N GLN A 678 27.78 38.07 8.67
CA GLN A 678 29.23 38.21 8.89
C GLN A 678 29.75 37.34 10.03
N ALA A 679 29.00 37.19 11.13
CA ALA A 679 29.38 36.29 12.23
C ALA A 679 29.33 34.81 11.80
N PHE A 680 28.38 34.43 10.94
CA PHE A 680 28.24 33.09 10.41
C PHE A 680 29.33 32.74 9.38
N LEU A 681 29.71 33.70 8.53
CA LEU A 681 30.82 33.54 7.58
C LEU A 681 32.19 33.52 8.26
N ALA A 682 32.34 34.20 9.40
CA ALA A 682 33.60 34.21 10.16
C ALA A 682 33.88 32.89 10.92
N GLN A 683 32.85 32.08 11.20
CA GLN A 683 32.98 30.78 11.87
C GLN A 683 32.95 29.55 10.94
N SER A 684 32.70 29.74 9.64
CA SER A 684 32.67 28.64 8.67
C SER A 684 34.03 28.47 7.97
N LYS A 685 34.49 27.21 7.88
CA LYS A 685 35.69 26.82 7.10
C LYS A 685 35.57 27.28 5.64
N PRO A 686 36.69 27.55 4.94
CA PRO A 686 36.64 27.94 3.53
C PRO A 686 35.93 26.87 2.70
N LEU A 687 35.05 27.27 1.77
CA LEU A 687 34.44 26.37 0.79
C LEU A 687 35.54 25.63 0.02
N GLU A 688 35.42 24.30 -0.04
CA GLU A 688 36.17 23.49 -1.00
C GLU A 688 35.89 23.98 -2.43
N PRO A 689 36.90 23.99 -3.32
CA PRO A 689 36.69 24.35 -4.71
C PRO A 689 35.74 23.34 -5.37
N ALA A 690 34.84 23.85 -6.22
CA ALA A 690 33.89 23.05 -6.98
C ALA A 690 34.60 21.88 -7.69
N LYS A 691 34.12 20.65 -7.44
CA LYS A 691 34.61 19.43 -8.10
C LYS A 691 34.54 19.63 -9.62
N GLN A 692 35.63 19.27 -10.31
CA GLN A 692 35.68 19.26 -11.78
C GLN A 692 34.57 18.35 -12.34
N PRO A 693 33.99 18.69 -13.50
CA PRO A 693 32.94 17.88 -14.12
C PRO A 693 33.49 16.50 -14.47
N VAL A 694 32.64 15.48 -14.23
CA VAL A 694 32.93 14.07 -14.52
C VAL A 694 33.16 13.90 -16.03
N SER A 695 34.18 13.13 -16.41
CA SER A 695 34.58 12.92 -17.81
C SER A 695 33.46 12.29 -18.66
N ALA A 696 33.35 12.72 -19.92
CA ALA A 696 32.32 12.29 -20.87
C ALA A 696 32.25 10.76 -21.05
N ASP A 697 33.37 10.05 -20.91
CA ASP A 697 33.43 8.58 -21.02
C ASP A 697 32.64 7.86 -19.92
N ILE A 698 32.57 8.44 -18.72
CA ILE A 698 31.79 7.86 -17.60
C ILE A 698 30.30 8.13 -17.80
N ILE A 699 29.95 9.27 -18.40
CA ILE A 699 28.57 9.63 -18.73
C ILE A 699 28.04 8.71 -19.86
N SER A 700 28.87 8.44 -20.87
CA SER A 700 28.56 7.49 -21.94
C SER A 700 28.41 6.06 -21.41
N ALA A 701 29.29 5.60 -20.51
CA ALA A 701 29.16 4.28 -19.91
C ALA A 701 27.90 4.15 -19.05
N ALA A 702 27.52 5.20 -18.33
CA ALA A 702 26.29 5.23 -17.54
C ALA A 702 25.03 5.27 -18.42
N SER A 703 25.04 5.98 -19.56
CA SER A 703 23.90 6.00 -20.48
C SER A 703 23.69 4.63 -21.14
N THR A 704 24.75 3.94 -21.55
CA THR A 704 24.63 2.60 -22.14
C THR A 704 24.07 1.56 -21.17
N ILE A 705 24.40 1.67 -19.87
CA ILE A 705 23.84 0.78 -18.83
C ILE A 705 22.37 1.12 -18.58
N ILE A 706 21.99 2.40 -18.61
CA ILE A 706 20.60 2.84 -18.47
C ILE A 706 19.75 2.40 -19.67
N ASP A 707 20.29 2.52 -20.90
CA ASP A 707 19.61 2.09 -22.12
C ASP A 707 19.44 0.57 -22.15
N HIS A 708 20.45 -0.20 -21.71
CA HIS A 708 20.36 -1.65 -21.62
C HIS A 708 19.30 -2.11 -20.60
N HIS A 709 19.24 -1.48 -19.42
CA HIS A 709 18.19 -1.78 -18.45
C HIS A 709 16.80 -1.30 -18.90
N GLY A 710 16.72 -0.22 -19.68
CA GLY A 710 15.48 0.24 -20.30
C GLY A 710 14.94 -0.74 -21.34
N GLU A 711 15.82 -1.34 -22.13
CA GLU A 711 15.47 -2.37 -23.11
C GLU A 711 15.04 -3.69 -22.43
N GLU A 712 15.74 -4.10 -21.37
CA GLU A 712 15.35 -5.27 -20.57
C GLU A 712 13.99 -5.10 -19.87
N ASP A 713 13.71 -3.93 -19.30
CA ASP A 713 12.41 -3.63 -18.68
C ASP A 713 11.27 -3.63 -19.72
N MET A 714 11.54 -3.18 -20.95
CA MET A 714 10.55 -3.19 -22.03
C MET A 714 10.26 -4.61 -22.51
N ILE A 715 11.29 -5.44 -22.66
CA ILE A 715 11.16 -6.87 -23.00
C ILE A 715 10.40 -7.61 -21.89
N HIS A 716 10.70 -7.32 -20.62
CA HIS A 716 9.98 -7.92 -19.50
C HIS A 716 8.50 -7.52 -19.52
N LYS A 717 8.16 -6.25 -19.79
CA LYS A 717 6.76 -5.81 -19.91
C LYS A 717 6.03 -6.49 -21.08
N MET A 718 6.68 -6.63 -22.24
CA MET A 718 6.09 -7.35 -23.38
C MET A 718 5.85 -8.83 -23.07
N ASN A 719 6.78 -9.49 -22.39
CA ASN A 719 6.62 -10.89 -21.99
C ASN A 719 5.52 -11.06 -20.93
N THR A 720 5.42 -10.15 -19.96
CA THR A 720 4.32 -10.16 -18.98
C THR A 720 2.98 -10.01 -19.69
N LEU A 721 2.86 -9.06 -20.64
CA LEU A 721 1.63 -8.83 -21.39
C LEU A 721 1.25 -10.04 -22.28
N ALA A 722 2.23 -10.66 -22.94
CA ALA A 722 2.02 -11.86 -23.74
C ALA A 722 1.59 -13.06 -22.88
N HIS A 723 2.14 -13.18 -21.66
CA HIS A 723 1.74 -14.20 -20.71
C HIS A 723 0.33 -13.96 -20.15
N GLU A 724 -0.06 -12.70 -19.91
CA GLU A 724 -1.40 -12.31 -19.48
C GLU A 724 -2.46 -12.66 -20.55
N ILE A 725 -2.19 -12.33 -21.82
CA ILE A 725 -3.08 -12.65 -22.95
C ILE A 725 -3.19 -14.17 -23.15
N SER A 726 -2.11 -14.92 -22.97
CA SER A 726 -2.11 -16.38 -23.10
C SER A 726 -2.80 -17.11 -21.94
N SER A 727 -2.90 -16.49 -20.76
CA SER A 727 -3.45 -17.12 -19.56
C SER A 727 -4.92 -16.76 -19.29
N THR A 728 -5.35 -15.56 -19.69
CA THR A 728 -6.72 -15.06 -19.45
C THR A 728 -7.54 -14.84 -20.73
N GLY A 729 -6.93 -15.01 -21.90
CA GLY A 729 -7.56 -14.70 -23.20
C GLY A 729 -7.60 -13.19 -23.47
N PRO A 730 -8.05 -12.75 -24.67
CA PRO A 730 -8.29 -11.33 -24.92
C PRO A 730 -9.34 -10.81 -23.92
N LYS A 731 -9.07 -9.64 -23.32
CA LYS A 731 -9.92 -8.98 -22.33
C LYS A 731 -11.37 -8.95 -22.83
N THR A 732 -12.23 -9.79 -22.26
CA THR A 732 -13.65 -9.82 -22.60
C THR A 732 -14.29 -8.49 -22.22
N LEU A 733 -15.19 -7.98 -23.06
CA LEU A 733 -16.01 -6.82 -22.75
C LEU A 733 -16.73 -7.08 -21.41
N HIS A 734 -16.72 -6.09 -20.52
CA HIS A 734 -17.44 -6.18 -19.25
C HIS A 734 -18.92 -6.48 -19.52
N GLU A 735 -19.58 -7.35 -18.73
CA GLU A 735 -20.96 -7.83 -18.96
C GLU A 735 -21.98 -6.69 -19.17
N ALA A 736 -21.78 -5.56 -18.48
CA ALA A 736 -22.54 -4.32 -18.67
C ALA A 736 -22.57 -3.78 -20.12
N ASN A 737 -21.64 -4.20 -20.97
CA ASN A 737 -21.57 -3.83 -22.38
C ASN A 737 -22.43 -4.74 -23.29
N GLU A 738 -22.95 -5.88 -22.83
CA GLU A 738 -23.77 -6.79 -23.67
C GLU A 738 -25.03 -6.13 -24.23
N SER A 739 -25.58 -5.15 -23.50
CA SER A 739 -26.72 -4.35 -23.96
C SER A 739 -26.34 -3.27 -24.99
N LEU A 740 -25.05 -3.08 -25.34
CA LEU A 740 -24.62 -2.16 -26.42
C LEU A 740 -24.75 -2.80 -27.80
N ASP A 741 -24.59 -4.11 -27.91
CA ASP A 741 -24.53 -4.83 -29.19
C ASP A 741 -25.91 -5.13 -29.77
N GLN A 742 -26.93 -5.27 -28.92
CA GLN A 742 -28.29 -5.65 -29.35
C GLN A 742 -29.04 -4.58 -30.17
N GLN A 743 -28.57 -3.33 -30.22
CA GLN A 743 -29.20 -2.29 -31.06
C GLN A 743 -28.52 -2.09 -32.41
N THR A 744 -27.42 -2.78 -32.71
CA THR A 744 -26.73 -2.66 -34.01
C THR A 744 -27.13 -3.79 -34.98
N GLN A 745 -27.93 -4.77 -34.55
CA GLN A 745 -28.37 -5.90 -35.39
C GLN A 745 -29.69 -5.68 -36.14
N ASN A 746 -30.36 -4.53 -36.00
CA ASN A 746 -31.58 -4.21 -36.76
C ASN A 746 -31.34 -3.37 -38.03
N THR A 747 -30.18 -3.54 -38.67
CA THR A 747 -30.00 -3.21 -40.09
C THR A 747 -29.54 -4.46 -40.83
N GLY A 748 -30.54 -5.14 -41.40
CA GLY A 748 -30.49 -6.34 -42.24
C GLY A 748 -29.12 -6.83 -42.71
N LEU A 749 -28.61 -7.85 -42.04
CA LEU A 749 -27.80 -8.90 -42.66
C LEU A 749 -28.43 -10.23 -42.23
N SER A 750 -29.30 -10.76 -43.09
CA SER A 750 -29.69 -12.17 -43.02
C SER A 750 -28.46 -13.01 -43.29
N GLU A 751 -28.23 -14.02 -42.45
CA GLU A 751 -27.39 -15.18 -42.74
C GLU A 751 -27.57 -15.60 -44.21
N LEU A 752 -26.46 -15.72 -44.93
CA LEU A 752 -26.40 -16.48 -46.16
C LEU A 752 -25.42 -17.62 -45.91
N ASP A 753 -25.97 -18.83 -45.93
CA ASP A 753 -25.28 -20.12 -45.94
C ASP A 753 -24.20 -20.16 -47.04
N LEU A 754 -22.91 -20.26 -46.63
CA LEU A 754 -21.83 -21.15 -47.13
C LEU A 754 -20.43 -20.63 -46.77
#